data_AF-A0A0G4MT46-F1
#
_entry.id   AF-A0A0G4MT46-F1
#
_cell.length_a   1.000
_cell.length_b   1.000
_cell.length_c   1.000
_cell.angle_alpha   90.00
_cell.angle_beta   90.00
_cell.angle_gamma   90.00
#
_symmetry.space_group_name_H-M   'P 1'
#
loop_
_entity.id
_entity.type
_entity.pdbx_description
1 polymer ?
#
loop_
_entity_poly.entity_id
_entity_poly.type
_entity_poly.pdbx_seq_one_letter_code
_entity_poly.pdbx_strand_id
1 'polypeptide(L)'
;MFVRKRDGRQERVQFDKITARVSRLCYGLDMDHVDPVAITQKVISGVYGGVTTVQLDDLAAETAAYMTVTHPDYAILAARIAVSNLHKQTKKQWSSVVSDLYHYVNPKNNRPSPMIAPETYEFVMKHKEELDSAIVYDRDFNYQYFGFKTLERSYLLKLDGKIAERPQHMIMRVSVGIWGDNVERVIETYNLMSNKFFTHASPTLFNAGTPQAQLSSCFLVDMKDDSIEGIYDTLKTCAMISKMAGGIGCNLASLALPAYVDYNNGVYDFKKLHQVTQVVVRNLNRIIDVNHYPVIEARNSNMRHRPIGLGVQGLADAFLALRMPFESPEAKELNKQIFETIYHAALTMSCKLAQEEGPYSTYEGSPVSQGILQYDMWNVKPTDLWDWADLKSQIKQHGVRNSLLVAPMPTASTSQILGNNECFEPYTSNIYQRRVLAGEFQVVNPWLLKDLVDMGLWSDSMKNRIIAENGSIQNIPNIPADIKSLYKTVWEISQRTVVQMAADRGAFIDQSQSLNIHMKDPTMGKITSMHFAGWKLGLKTGMYYLRTQAAAAPIQFTVDKEALKVADTNVGKERSLKKRSPMPSYNSSAAAVPRPMFQSKDGSADSNSRNGVPTPSTTPPPAAVTSLPVASPAKPATMKADVDEGDSPKVLPMEPADKIKIEELSQGEKTPDAEDKDEDSKERENDIYSEAVLACSIENPESCVMCSG
;
A
#
# COMPACT_ATOMS: atom_id res chain seq x y z
N MET A 1 1.04 -9.34 42.52
CA MET A 1 1.58 -8.48 41.45
C MET A 1 0.73 -7.22 41.35
N PHE A 2 1.37 -6.05 41.28
CA PHE A 2 0.71 -4.74 41.19
C PHE A 2 1.09 -4.05 39.86
N VAL A 3 0.12 -3.36 39.25
CA VAL A 3 0.30 -2.47 38.11
C VAL A 3 0.23 -1.01 38.56
N ARG A 4 0.96 -0.14 37.87
CA ARG A 4 0.87 1.31 38.06
C ARG A 4 -0.13 1.91 37.09
N LYS A 5 -1.22 2.49 37.61
CA LYS A 5 -2.18 3.25 36.82
C LYS A 5 -1.56 4.53 36.27
N ARG A 6 -2.23 5.10 35.26
CA ARG A 6 -1.79 6.34 34.61
C ARG A 6 -1.83 7.56 35.53
N ASP A 7 -2.66 7.52 36.57
CA ASP A 7 -2.70 8.52 37.64
C ASP A 7 -1.68 8.24 38.77
N GLY A 8 -0.78 7.28 38.58
CA GLY A 8 0.29 6.93 39.52
C GLY A 8 -0.13 5.92 40.60
N ARG A 9 -1.42 5.62 40.77
CA ARG A 9 -1.92 4.68 41.80
C ARG A 9 -1.49 3.25 41.50
N GLN A 10 -1.21 2.47 42.54
CA GLN A 10 -0.99 1.04 42.40
C GLN A 10 -2.33 0.28 42.49
N GLU A 11 -2.53 -0.69 41.60
CA GLU A 11 -3.67 -1.58 41.64
C GLU A 11 -3.21 -3.03 41.49
N ARG A 12 -3.86 -3.96 42.19
CA ARG A 12 -3.56 -5.39 42.06
C ARG A 12 -3.97 -5.85 40.66
N VAL A 13 -3.09 -6.62 40.00
CA VAL A 13 -3.43 -7.28 38.73
C VAL A 13 -4.61 -8.22 38.95
N GLN A 14 -5.69 -8.01 38.21
CA GLN A 14 -6.90 -8.83 38.26
C GLN A 14 -7.18 -9.38 36.86
N PHE A 15 -7.17 -10.71 36.75
CA PHE A 15 -7.41 -11.44 35.50
C PHE A 15 -8.72 -10.99 34.83
N ASP A 16 -9.80 -10.93 35.61
CA ASP A 16 -11.14 -10.58 35.12
C ASP A 16 -11.21 -9.15 34.58
N LYS A 17 -10.45 -8.21 35.15
CA LYS A 17 -10.43 -6.81 34.68
C LYS A 17 -9.76 -6.68 33.31
N ILE A 18 -8.65 -7.38 33.09
CA ILE A 18 -7.95 -7.38 31.80
C ILE A 18 -8.85 -8.05 30.75
N THR A 19 -9.38 -9.23 31.07
CA THR A 19 -10.28 -9.98 30.19
C THR A 19 -11.51 -9.17 29.81
N ALA A 20 -12.19 -8.55 30.78
CA ALA A 20 -13.37 -7.72 30.53
C ALA A 20 -13.05 -6.52 29.62
N ARG A 21 -11.85 -5.95 29.74
CA ARG A 21 -11.42 -4.84 28.88
C ARG A 21 -11.20 -5.31 27.44
N VAL A 22 -10.48 -6.41 27.23
CA VAL A 22 -10.25 -6.98 25.89
C VAL A 22 -11.56 -7.41 25.25
N SER A 23 -12.44 -8.08 26.01
CA SER A 23 -13.75 -8.54 25.55
C SER A 23 -14.65 -7.40 25.05
N ARG A 24 -14.62 -6.24 25.71
CA ARG A 24 -15.38 -5.04 25.26
C ARG A 24 -14.94 -4.53 23.88
N LEU A 25 -13.72 -4.83 23.45
CA LEU A 25 -13.18 -4.43 22.15
C LEU A 25 -13.45 -5.48 21.05
N CYS A 26 -14.09 -6.61 21.37
CA CYS A 26 -14.37 -7.70 20.44
C CYS A 26 -15.71 -7.56 19.69
N TYR A 27 -16.35 -6.39 19.71
CA TYR A 27 -17.63 -6.18 19.05
C TYR A 27 -17.55 -6.45 17.53
N GLY A 28 -18.46 -7.28 17.01
CA GLY A 28 -18.50 -7.65 15.59
C GLY A 28 -17.29 -8.46 15.10
N LEU A 29 -16.47 -9.00 16.01
CA LEU A 29 -15.44 -9.99 15.68
C LEU A 29 -16.02 -11.41 15.80
N ASP A 30 -15.43 -12.36 15.10
CA ASP A 30 -15.79 -13.76 15.22
C ASP A 30 -15.32 -14.36 16.56
N MET A 31 -16.25 -14.49 17.50
CA MET A 31 -15.99 -15.01 18.85
C MET A 31 -15.79 -16.53 18.89
N ASP A 32 -16.10 -17.26 17.82
CA ASP A 32 -15.79 -18.69 17.74
C ASP A 32 -14.28 -18.92 17.59
N HIS A 33 -13.56 -17.92 17.05
CA HIS A 33 -12.12 -17.95 16.81
C HIS A 33 -11.32 -16.96 17.68
N VAL A 34 -11.93 -15.85 18.10
CA VAL A 34 -11.28 -14.83 18.94
C VAL A 34 -11.58 -15.10 20.41
N ASP A 35 -10.56 -15.53 21.15
CA ASP A 35 -10.59 -15.70 22.60
C ASP A 35 -9.83 -14.59 23.37
N PRO A 36 -10.54 -13.67 24.05
CA PRO A 36 -9.96 -12.67 24.95
C PRO A 36 -9.27 -13.26 26.20
N VAL A 37 -9.70 -14.44 26.64
CA VAL A 37 -9.15 -15.13 27.82
C VAL A 37 -7.75 -15.62 27.51
N ALA A 38 -7.54 -16.23 26.34
CA ALA A 38 -6.22 -16.64 25.86
C ALA A 38 -5.22 -15.47 25.78
N ILE A 39 -5.65 -14.29 25.30
CA ILE A 39 -4.81 -13.09 25.31
C ILE A 39 -4.41 -12.75 26.75
N THR A 40 -5.39 -12.73 27.66
CA THR A 40 -5.15 -12.33 29.06
C THR A 40 -4.19 -13.29 29.78
N GLN A 41 -4.32 -14.60 29.55
CA GLN A 41 -3.40 -15.61 30.07
C GLN A 41 -1.96 -15.37 29.61
N LYS A 42 -1.77 -15.17 28.29
CA LYS A 42 -0.46 -14.88 27.71
C LYS A 42 0.13 -13.57 28.23
N VAL A 43 -0.68 -12.51 28.31
CA VAL A 43 -0.24 -11.21 28.84
C VAL A 43 0.26 -11.36 30.27
N ILE A 44 -0.54 -11.97 31.16
CA ILE A 44 -0.18 -12.12 32.58
C ILE A 44 1.12 -12.91 32.77
N SER A 45 1.37 -13.91 31.92
CA SER A 45 2.62 -14.68 31.97
C SER A 45 3.87 -13.83 31.71
N GLY A 46 3.75 -12.75 30.94
CA GLY A 46 4.83 -11.81 30.61
C GLY A 46 4.91 -10.58 31.52
N VAL A 47 4.01 -10.41 32.49
CA VAL A 47 4.00 -9.24 33.38
C VAL A 47 4.98 -9.39 34.54
N TYR A 48 5.71 -8.31 34.86
CA TYR A 48 6.53 -8.18 36.06
C TYR A 48 5.93 -7.13 37.03
N GLY A 49 6.36 -7.18 38.30
CA GLY A 49 5.88 -6.24 39.32
C GLY A 49 6.27 -4.79 39.00
N GLY A 50 5.29 -3.88 39.02
CA GLY A 50 5.51 -2.45 38.75
C GLY A 50 5.26 -2.02 37.30
N VAL A 51 4.82 -2.93 36.42
CA VAL A 51 4.43 -2.57 35.04
C VAL A 51 3.36 -1.47 35.03
N THR A 52 3.45 -0.54 34.08
CA THR A 52 2.40 0.47 33.92
C THR A 52 1.20 -0.08 33.15
N THR A 53 0.01 0.48 33.39
CA THR A 53 -1.20 0.16 32.62
C THR A 53 -1.09 0.48 31.13
N VAL A 54 -0.18 1.37 30.73
CA VAL A 54 0.14 1.65 29.31
C VAL A 54 0.91 0.48 28.71
N GLN A 55 2.01 0.06 29.34
CA GLN A 55 2.81 -1.09 28.90
C GLN A 55 2.00 -2.39 28.89
N LEU A 56 1.07 -2.55 29.84
CA LEU A 56 0.16 -3.69 29.86
C LEU A 56 -0.78 -3.72 28.63
N ASP A 57 -1.30 -2.56 28.22
CA ASP A 57 -2.13 -2.47 27.02
C ASP A 57 -1.31 -2.68 25.74
N ASP A 58 -0.08 -2.18 25.69
CA ASP A 58 0.83 -2.39 24.56
C ASP A 58 1.18 -3.87 24.40
N LEU A 59 1.52 -4.55 25.51
CA LEU A 59 1.76 -6.00 25.52
C LEU A 59 0.52 -6.79 25.11
N ALA A 60 -0.67 -6.37 25.52
CA ALA A 60 -1.92 -7.00 25.10
C ALA A 60 -2.18 -6.82 23.60
N ALA A 61 -1.92 -5.64 23.05
CA ALA A 61 -2.02 -5.39 21.62
C ALA A 61 -1.02 -6.21 20.81
N GLU A 62 0.23 -6.31 21.26
CA GLU A 62 1.27 -7.14 20.65
C GLU A 62 0.93 -8.63 20.70
N THR A 63 0.46 -9.11 21.86
CA THR A 63 0.03 -10.50 22.03
C THR A 63 -1.12 -10.83 21.08
N ALA A 64 -2.12 -9.94 20.96
CA ALA A 64 -3.19 -10.09 19.99
C ALA A 64 -2.66 -10.08 18.55
N ALA A 65 -1.69 -9.21 18.23
CA ALA A 65 -1.10 -9.16 16.89
C ALA A 65 -0.36 -10.46 16.53
N TYR A 66 0.35 -11.09 17.47
CA TYR A 66 0.95 -12.41 17.27
C TYR A 66 -0.09 -13.51 17.00
N MET A 67 -1.32 -13.36 17.50
CA MET A 67 -2.42 -14.30 17.28
C MET A 67 -3.11 -14.10 15.91
N THR A 68 -2.70 -13.13 15.10
CA THR A 68 -3.21 -12.93 13.73
C THR A 68 -3.06 -14.16 12.85
N VAL A 69 -2.04 -14.99 13.09
CA VAL A 69 -1.85 -16.27 12.38
C VAL A 69 -2.95 -17.30 12.69
N THR A 70 -3.75 -17.08 13.74
CA THR A 70 -4.87 -17.96 14.10
C THR A 70 -6.15 -17.53 13.36
N HIS A 71 -6.45 -16.23 13.38
CA HIS A 71 -7.62 -15.65 12.71
C HIS A 71 -7.35 -14.16 12.40
N PRO A 72 -7.80 -13.61 11.26
CA PRO A 72 -7.52 -12.22 10.88
C PRO A 72 -8.12 -11.20 11.85
N ASP A 73 -9.21 -11.53 12.55
CA ASP A 73 -9.84 -10.61 13.50
C ASP A 73 -8.95 -10.26 14.70
N TYR A 74 -7.95 -11.09 15.02
CA TYR A 74 -6.95 -10.74 16.03
C TYR A 74 -6.13 -9.50 15.64
N ALA A 75 -5.88 -9.26 14.35
CA ALA A 75 -5.20 -8.05 13.89
C ALA A 75 -6.04 -6.78 14.14
N ILE A 76 -7.37 -6.90 14.07
CA ILE A 76 -8.30 -5.82 14.36
C ILE A 76 -8.39 -5.62 15.87
N LEU A 77 -8.53 -6.69 16.65
CA LEU A 77 -8.54 -6.61 18.11
C LEU A 77 -7.24 -5.95 18.63
N ALA A 78 -6.09 -6.36 18.10
CA ALA A 78 -4.79 -5.75 18.40
C ALA A 78 -4.79 -4.24 18.12
N ALA A 79 -5.31 -3.82 16.96
CA ALA A 79 -5.44 -2.42 16.62
C ALA A 79 -6.38 -1.68 17.59
N ARG A 80 -7.53 -2.27 17.93
CA ARG A 80 -8.50 -1.67 18.85
C ARG A 80 -7.94 -1.49 20.25
N ILE A 81 -7.14 -2.45 20.74
CA ILE A 81 -6.44 -2.32 22.02
C ILE A 81 -5.45 -1.14 21.95
N ALA A 82 -4.63 -1.07 20.90
CA ALA A 82 -3.64 0.00 20.71
C ALA A 82 -4.30 1.40 20.57
N VAL A 83 -5.37 1.50 19.79
CA VAL A 83 -6.16 2.73 19.62
C VAL A 83 -6.84 3.13 20.93
N SER A 84 -7.44 2.18 21.65
CA SER A 84 -8.01 2.43 22.98
C SER A 84 -6.94 2.90 23.97
N ASN A 85 -5.71 2.39 23.86
CA ASN A 85 -4.59 2.89 24.65
C ASN A 85 -4.26 4.35 24.30
N LEU A 86 -4.14 4.67 23.00
CA LEU A 86 -3.86 6.02 22.48
C LEU A 86 -4.92 7.05 22.88
N HIS A 87 -6.20 6.75 22.71
CA HIS A 87 -7.33 7.65 23.07
C HIS A 87 -7.31 8.07 24.53
N LYS A 88 -6.66 7.27 25.35
CA LYS A 88 -6.69 7.34 26.79
C LYS A 88 -5.41 8.03 27.29
N GLN A 89 -4.48 8.34 26.37
CA GLN A 89 -3.26 9.14 26.55
C GLN A 89 -3.31 10.48 25.80
N THR A 90 -4.27 10.66 24.88
CA THR A 90 -4.45 11.88 24.06
C THR A 90 -5.71 12.63 24.45
N LYS A 91 -5.69 13.97 24.28
CA LYS A 91 -6.90 14.80 24.44
C LYS A 91 -7.95 14.38 23.40
N LYS A 92 -9.24 14.44 23.79
CA LYS A 92 -10.34 14.11 22.88
C LYS A 92 -10.64 15.26 21.93
N GLN A 93 -10.82 16.47 22.45
CA GLN A 93 -11.20 17.63 21.66
C GLN A 93 -10.06 18.04 20.72
N TRP A 94 -10.34 18.15 19.41
CA TRP A 94 -9.32 18.39 18.40
C TRP A 94 -8.81 19.82 18.44
N SER A 95 -9.69 20.81 18.59
CA SER A 95 -9.28 22.22 18.75
C SER A 95 -8.29 22.41 19.91
N SER A 96 -8.46 21.70 21.04
CA SER A 96 -7.48 21.73 22.13
C SER A 96 -6.12 21.15 21.73
N VAL A 97 -6.09 20.06 20.95
CA VAL A 97 -4.83 19.49 20.44
C VAL A 97 -4.14 20.46 19.49
N VAL A 98 -4.90 21.09 18.59
CA VAL A 98 -4.39 22.12 17.68
C VAL A 98 -3.81 23.30 18.46
N SER A 99 -4.46 23.72 19.55
CA SER A 99 -3.93 24.76 20.44
C SER A 99 -2.61 24.37 21.09
N ASP A 100 -2.48 23.15 21.60
CA ASP A 100 -1.22 22.67 22.18
C ASP A 100 -0.08 22.62 21.15
N LEU A 101 -0.39 22.16 19.93
CA LEU A 101 0.58 22.05 18.83
C LEU A 101 1.02 23.43 18.30
N TYR A 102 0.11 24.41 18.29
CA TYR A 102 0.42 25.78 17.88
C TYR A 102 1.25 26.52 18.92
N HIS A 103 0.90 26.42 20.20
CA HIS A 103 1.62 27.10 21.28
C HIS A 103 2.83 26.31 21.81
N TYR A 104 3.29 25.29 21.09
CA TYR A 104 4.41 24.46 21.53
C TYR A 104 5.71 25.29 21.64
N VAL A 105 6.37 25.16 22.78
CA VAL A 105 7.68 25.74 23.06
C VAL A 105 8.66 24.59 23.21
N ASN A 106 9.73 24.61 22.42
CA ASN A 106 10.72 23.53 22.44
C ASN A 106 11.50 23.57 23.76
N PRO A 107 11.45 22.51 24.59
CA PRO A 107 12.07 22.52 25.91
C PRO A 107 13.60 22.55 25.88
N LYS A 108 14.23 22.24 24.74
CA LYS A 108 15.69 22.25 24.61
C LYS A 108 16.26 23.66 24.42
N ASN A 109 15.49 24.58 23.84
CA ASN A 109 15.96 25.94 23.54
C ASN A 109 15.02 27.04 24.03
N ASN A 110 13.88 26.69 24.64
CA ASN A 110 12.84 27.59 25.13
C ASN A 110 12.29 28.58 24.09
N ARG A 111 12.31 28.21 22.80
CA ARG A 111 11.77 29.03 21.71
C ARG A 111 10.42 28.49 21.23
N PRO A 112 9.45 29.36 20.90
CA PRO A 112 8.23 28.97 20.20
C PRO A 112 8.57 28.20 18.92
N SER A 113 8.02 27.00 18.78
CA SER A 113 8.25 26.11 17.64
C SER A 113 6.91 25.54 17.19
N PRO A 114 5.99 26.37 16.68
CA PRO A 114 4.64 25.94 16.32
C PRO A 114 4.69 24.81 15.30
N MET A 115 3.86 23.78 15.49
CA MET A 115 3.71 22.67 14.54
C MET A 115 2.48 22.83 13.64
N ILE A 116 1.66 23.85 13.90
CA ILE A 116 0.49 24.22 13.09
C ILE A 116 0.72 25.62 12.50
N ALA A 117 0.34 25.83 11.25
CA ALA A 117 0.43 27.15 10.62
C ALA A 117 -0.54 28.15 11.29
N PRO A 118 -0.18 29.44 11.42
CA PRO A 118 -1.06 30.46 12.00
C PRO A 118 -2.45 30.51 11.36
N GLU A 119 -2.51 30.45 10.02
CA GLU A 119 -3.75 30.53 9.26
C GLU A 119 -4.65 29.30 9.53
N THR A 120 -4.03 28.13 9.65
CA THR A 120 -4.72 26.89 10.03
C THR A 120 -5.25 26.99 11.46
N TYR A 121 -4.45 27.49 12.40
CA TYR A 121 -4.87 27.68 13.80
C TYR A 121 -6.06 28.63 13.90
N GLU A 122 -6.00 29.79 13.24
CA GLU A 122 -7.06 30.80 13.24
C GLU A 122 -8.37 30.24 12.68
N PHE A 123 -8.31 29.53 11.54
CA PHE A 123 -9.49 28.88 10.96
C PHE A 123 -10.10 27.83 11.92
N VAL A 124 -9.26 26.99 12.53
CA VAL A 124 -9.74 25.98 13.48
C VAL A 124 -10.38 26.63 14.70
N MET A 125 -9.80 27.68 15.26
CA MET A 125 -10.37 28.37 16.42
C MET A 125 -11.68 29.07 16.09
N LYS A 126 -11.81 29.63 14.88
CA LYS A 126 -13.03 30.26 14.39
C LYS A 126 -14.18 29.26 14.23
N HIS A 127 -13.89 28.05 13.75
CA HIS A 127 -14.88 27.01 13.43
C HIS A 127 -14.85 25.81 14.40
N LYS A 128 -14.29 25.99 15.60
CA LYS A 128 -13.95 24.88 16.52
C LYS A 128 -15.12 23.95 16.84
N GLU A 129 -16.32 24.49 17.05
CA GLU A 129 -17.49 23.71 17.45
C GLU A 129 -17.97 22.78 16.33
N GLU A 130 -18.02 23.31 15.11
CA GLU A 130 -18.40 22.56 13.91
C GLU A 130 -17.35 21.48 13.58
N LEU A 131 -16.07 21.83 13.63
CA LEU A 131 -14.98 20.88 13.33
C LEU A 131 -14.82 19.81 14.41
N ASP A 132 -14.93 20.15 15.70
CA ASP A 132 -14.86 19.18 16.80
C ASP A 132 -16.03 18.19 16.77
N SER A 133 -17.23 18.66 16.40
CA SER A 133 -18.44 17.82 16.33
C SER A 133 -18.50 16.95 15.07
N ALA A 134 -17.87 17.37 13.97
CA ALA A 134 -17.77 16.58 12.75
C ALA A 134 -16.89 15.31 12.91
N ILE A 135 -15.96 15.30 13.88
CA ILE A 135 -15.02 14.18 14.06
C ILE A 135 -15.71 12.94 14.68
N VAL A 136 -15.60 11.82 13.99
CA VAL A 136 -16.10 10.50 14.44
C VAL A 136 -14.93 9.64 14.92
N TYR A 137 -14.65 9.66 16.23
CA TYR A 137 -13.53 8.91 16.83
C TYR A 137 -13.65 7.39 16.70
N ASP A 138 -14.85 6.86 16.49
CA ASP A 138 -15.05 5.42 16.30
C ASP A 138 -14.36 4.91 15.03
N ARG A 139 -14.11 5.78 14.05
CA ARG A 139 -13.36 5.45 12.82
C ARG A 139 -11.89 5.08 13.09
N ASP A 140 -11.32 5.48 14.23
CA ASP A 140 -9.96 5.02 14.62
C ASP A 140 -9.91 3.50 14.86
N PHE A 141 -11.03 2.86 15.20
CA PHE A 141 -11.08 1.41 15.44
C PHE A 141 -11.18 0.58 14.15
N ASN A 142 -11.22 1.23 12.98
CA ASN A 142 -11.25 0.56 11.68
C ASN A 142 -9.85 0.30 11.10
N TYR A 143 -8.78 0.78 11.74
CA TYR A 143 -7.41 0.45 11.36
C TYR A 143 -7.03 -0.98 11.74
N GLN A 144 -6.14 -1.60 10.95
CA GLN A 144 -5.46 -2.83 11.33
C GLN A 144 -4.19 -2.47 12.14
N TYR A 145 -3.68 -3.42 12.92
CA TYR A 145 -2.58 -3.16 13.86
C TYR A 145 -1.35 -2.54 13.18
N PHE A 146 -0.89 -3.13 12.07
CA PHE A 146 0.28 -2.62 11.35
C PHE A 146 0.05 -1.27 10.68
N GLY A 147 -1.16 -1.00 10.21
CA GLY A 147 -1.51 0.31 9.65
C GLY A 147 -1.52 1.39 10.72
N PHE A 148 -2.09 1.08 11.89
CA PHE A 148 -2.06 1.97 13.06
C PHE A 148 -0.63 2.21 13.57
N LYS A 149 0.21 1.17 13.65
CA LYS A 149 1.62 1.31 14.05
C LYS A 149 2.43 2.15 13.06
N THR A 150 2.12 2.10 11.76
CA THR A 150 2.72 3.02 10.78
C THR A 150 2.35 4.47 11.06
N LEU A 151 1.07 4.75 11.35
CA LEU A 151 0.62 6.09 11.74
C LEU A 151 1.34 6.57 13.01
N GLU A 152 1.35 5.72 14.05
CA GLU A 152 1.98 5.99 15.35
C GLU A 152 3.47 6.33 15.25
N ARG A 153 4.19 5.61 14.37
CA ARG A 153 5.62 5.79 14.17
C ARG A 153 5.93 7.15 13.56
N SER A 154 5.24 7.52 12.48
CA SER A 154 5.71 8.60 11.60
C SER A 154 4.69 9.73 11.35
N TYR A 155 3.38 9.48 11.38
CA TYR A 155 2.39 10.41 10.82
C TYR A 155 1.65 11.25 11.86
N LEU A 156 1.51 10.76 13.09
CA LEU A 156 0.83 11.50 14.16
C LEU A 156 1.82 12.47 14.81
N LEU A 157 1.46 13.76 14.87
CA LEU A 157 2.33 14.77 15.49
C LEU A 157 2.54 14.48 16.98
N LYS A 158 3.75 14.82 17.46
CA LYS A 158 4.23 14.49 18.80
C LYS A 158 4.67 15.75 19.55
N LEU A 159 4.31 15.84 20.83
CA LEU A 159 4.81 16.81 21.80
C LEU A 159 5.78 16.08 22.74
N ASP A 160 7.03 16.53 22.82
CA ASP A 160 8.07 15.92 23.66
C ASP A 160 8.22 14.40 23.46
N GLY A 161 8.12 13.95 22.20
CA GLY A 161 8.18 12.53 21.83
C GLY A 161 6.90 11.73 22.13
N LYS A 162 5.90 12.32 22.79
CA LYS A 162 4.58 11.72 23.05
C LYS A 162 3.59 12.12 21.97
N ILE A 163 2.77 11.17 21.54
CA ILE A 163 1.78 11.42 20.49
C ILE A 163 0.70 12.37 21.02
N ALA A 164 0.45 13.44 20.25
CA ALA A 164 -0.59 14.42 20.54
C ALA A 164 -1.85 14.15 19.69
N GLU A 165 -1.66 13.79 18.42
CA GLU A 165 -2.75 13.55 17.47
C GLU A 165 -3.30 12.12 17.54
N ARG A 166 -4.62 12.01 17.45
CA ARG A 166 -5.31 10.77 17.02
C ARG A 166 -5.31 10.69 15.49
N PRO A 167 -5.53 9.51 14.88
CA PRO A 167 -5.68 9.41 13.43
C PRO A 167 -6.77 10.33 12.87
N GLN A 168 -7.92 10.46 13.54
CA GLN A 168 -8.94 11.44 13.13
C GLN A 168 -8.45 12.90 13.17
N HIS A 169 -7.60 13.26 14.14
CA HIS A 169 -7.03 14.61 14.24
C HIS A 169 -6.11 14.91 13.06
N MET A 170 -5.26 13.95 12.67
CA MET A 170 -4.41 14.07 11.50
C MET A 170 -5.24 14.26 10.22
N ILE A 171 -6.29 13.45 10.02
CA ILE A 171 -7.15 13.57 8.82
C ILE A 171 -7.87 14.92 8.78
N MET A 172 -8.37 15.40 9.92
CA MET A 172 -9.02 16.72 9.98
C MET A 172 -8.01 17.85 9.74
N ARG A 173 -6.80 17.77 10.30
CA ARG A 173 -5.70 18.70 10.00
C ARG A 173 -5.37 18.73 8.51
N VAL A 174 -5.26 17.57 7.86
CA VAL A 174 -5.01 17.49 6.42
C VAL A 174 -6.14 18.15 5.63
N SER A 175 -7.39 17.89 6.01
CA SER A 175 -8.57 18.44 5.35
C SER A 175 -8.61 19.97 5.47
N VAL A 176 -8.34 20.53 6.65
CA VAL A 176 -8.21 21.97 6.87
C VAL A 176 -6.99 22.55 6.15
N GLY A 177 -5.86 21.84 6.14
CA GLY A 177 -4.66 22.29 5.44
C GLY A 177 -4.84 22.44 3.92
N ILE A 178 -5.80 21.73 3.32
CA ILE A 178 -6.16 21.87 1.91
C ILE A 178 -7.22 22.97 1.71
N TRP A 179 -8.24 22.99 2.56
CA TRP A 179 -9.48 23.74 2.36
C TRP A 179 -9.74 24.84 3.40
N GLY A 180 -8.73 25.38 4.09
CA GLY A 180 -8.84 26.27 5.27
C GLY A 180 -9.60 27.60 5.09
N ASP A 181 -10.41 27.73 4.05
CA ASP A 181 -11.37 28.78 3.73
C ASP A 181 -12.81 28.26 3.52
N ASN A 182 -13.04 26.94 3.45
CA ASN A 182 -14.31 26.32 3.13
C ASN A 182 -14.61 25.09 4.01
N VAL A 183 -15.43 25.27 5.04
CA VAL A 183 -15.76 24.22 6.02
C VAL A 183 -16.50 23.03 5.38
N GLU A 184 -17.39 23.26 4.42
CA GLU A 184 -18.11 22.17 3.75
C GLU A 184 -17.14 21.22 3.04
N ARG A 185 -16.13 21.77 2.35
CA ARG A 185 -15.10 20.99 1.65
C ARG A 185 -14.14 20.29 2.62
N VAL A 186 -13.84 20.92 3.76
CA VAL A 186 -13.10 20.29 4.86
C VAL A 186 -13.84 19.04 5.34
N ILE A 187 -15.14 19.16 5.63
CA ILE A 187 -15.95 18.05 6.16
C ILE A 187 -16.16 16.95 5.10
N GLU A 188 -16.36 17.31 3.84
CA GLU A 188 -16.43 16.36 2.71
C GLU A 188 -15.15 15.53 2.59
N THR A 189 -13.99 16.20 2.57
CA THR A 189 -12.68 15.55 2.49
C THR A 189 -12.40 14.69 3.71
N TYR A 190 -12.66 15.21 4.91
CA TYR A 190 -12.50 14.48 6.16
C TYR A 190 -13.31 13.19 6.16
N ASN A 191 -14.59 13.25 5.77
CA ASN A 191 -15.46 12.08 5.74
C ASN A 191 -14.99 11.03 4.74
N LEU A 192 -14.59 11.42 3.53
CA LEU A 192 -14.12 10.46 2.53
C LEU A 192 -12.78 9.81 2.92
N MET A 193 -11.85 10.58 3.47
CA MET A 193 -10.56 10.07 3.93
C MET A 193 -10.69 9.17 5.17
N SER A 194 -11.49 9.58 6.16
CA SER A 194 -11.69 8.79 7.41
C SER A 194 -12.52 7.53 7.19
N ASN A 195 -13.38 7.49 6.17
CA ASN A 195 -14.02 6.27 5.68
C ASN A 195 -13.15 5.48 4.69
N LYS A 196 -11.89 5.88 4.48
CA LYS A 196 -10.88 5.18 3.68
C LYS A 196 -11.23 4.97 2.21
N PHE A 197 -12.01 5.87 1.60
CA PHE A 197 -12.24 5.83 0.15
C PHE A 197 -10.98 6.20 -0.64
N PHE A 198 -10.18 7.13 -0.12
CA PHE A 198 -8.89 7.51 -0.69
C PHE A 198 -7.95 8.02 0.40
N THR A 199 -6.68 8.22 0.05
CA THR A 199 -5.73 8.93 0.90
C THR A 199 -4.76 9.75 0.06
N HIS A 200 -4.33 10.89 0.60
CA HIS A 200 -3.25 11.68 0.00
C HIS A 200 -1.88 11.02 0.24
N ALA A 201 -0.89 11.41 -0.55
CA ALA A 201 0.47 10.92 -0.38
C ALA A 201 1.09 11.39 0.96
N SER A 202 2.14 10.70 1.37
CA SER A 202 2.77 10.89 2.68
C SER A 202 3.19 12.34 2.98
N PRO A 203 3.78 13.12 2.04
CA PRO A 203 4.13 14.51 2.31
C PRO A 203 2.92 15.39 2.62
N THR A 204 1.79 15.16 1.96
CA THR A 204 0.53 15.84 2.30
C THR A 204 0.06 15.44 3.71
N LEU A 205 0.12 14.16 4.08
CA LEU A 205 -0.29 13.70 5.42
C LEU A 205 0.62 14.28 6.54
N PHE A 206 1.92 14.42 6.26
CA PHE A 206 2.87 15.01 7.20
C PHE A 206 2.67 16.52 7.35
N ASN A 207 2.57 17.24 6.24
CA ASN A 207 2.84 18.68 6.24
C ASN A 207 1.59 19.56 6.05
N ALA A 208 0.45 19.00 5.65
CA ALA A 208 -0.78 19.81 5.51
C ALA A 208 -1.17 20.44 6.85
N GLY A 209 -1.47 21.74 6.83
CA GLY A 209 -1.80 22.54 8.02
C GLY A 209 -0.61 22.92 8.91
N THR A 210 0.63 22.64 8.48
CA THR A 210 1.86 22.98 9.22
C THR A 210 2.54 24.22 8.63
N PRO A 211 3.46 24.90 9.35
CA PRO A 211 4.06 26.16 8.89
C PRO A 211 4.81 26.09 7.55
N GLN A 212 5.35 24.92 7.18
CA GLN A 212 6.00 24.69 5.89
C GLN A 212 5.29 23.54 5.17
N ALA A 213 4.10 23.83 4.65
CA ALA A 213 3.24 22.88 3.97
C ALA A 213 3.80 22.45 2.59
N GLN A 214 4.90 21.69 2.57
CA GLN A 214 5.38 21.02 1.37
C GLN A 214 4.57 19.72 1.21
N LEU A 215 3.63 19.72 0.27
CA LEU A 215 2.62 18.68 0.08
C LEU A 215 2.91 17.79 -1.14
N SER A 216 3.70 18.29 -2.08
CA SER A 216 4.09 17.57 -3.30
C SER A 216 5.05 16.43 -3.00
N SER A 217 4.85 15.27 -3.61
CA SER A 217 5.72 14.13 -3.30
C SER A 217 7.06 14.20 -3.99
N CYS A 218 7.11 14.85 -5.15
CA CYS A 218 8.07 14.50 -6.15
C CYS A 218 8.33 15.75 -7.09
N PHE A 219 9.58 16.04 -7.48
CA PHE A 219 10.02 17.07 -8.48
C PHE A 219 10.87 16.56 -9.68
N LEU A 220 10.50 16.75 -10.95
CA LEU A 220 11.40 16.44 -12.08
C LEU A 220 12.37 17.59 -12.33
N VAL A 221 13.67 17.32 -12.36
CA VAL A 221 14.73 18.33 -12.56
C VAL A 221 15.58 17.93 -13.76
N ASP A 222 15.70 18.87 -14.71
CA ASP A 222 16.65 18.76 -15.82
C ASP A 222 17.91 19.57 -15.50
N MET A 223 19.03 19.19 -16.11
CA MET A 223 20.28 19.95 -15.98
C MET A 223 20.08 21.33 -16.58
N LYS A 224 20.38 22.39 -15.82
CA LYS A 224 20.12 23.77 -16.27
C LYS A 224 20.87 24.15 -17.54
N ASP A 225 22.13 23.74 -17.62
CA ASP A 225 23.04 24.01 -18.74
C ASP A 225 24.24 23.04 -18.67
N ASP A 226 24.90 22.82 -19.80
CA ASP A 226 26.14 22.03 -19.88
C ASP A 226 27.36 22.87 -19.48
N SER A 227 27.34 23.33 -18.23
CA SER A 227 28.39 24.15 -17.63
C SER A 227 28.54 23.82 -16.14
N ILE A 228 29.72 24.10 -15.57
CA ILE A 228 29.94 23.89 -14.13
C ILE A 228 28.94 24.68 -13.30
N GLU A 229 28.61 25.91 -13.71
CA GLU A 229 27.58 26.72 -13.07
C GLU A 229 26.21 26.03 -13.13
N GLY A 230 25.80 25.55 -14.32
CA GLY A 230 24.56 24.77 -14.50
C GLY A 230 24.50 23.53 -13.61
N ILE A 231 25.61 22.78 -13.48
CA ILE A 231 25.72 21.60 -12.62
C ILE A 231 25.54 21.96 -11.14
N TYR A 232 26.25 22.97 -10.64
CA TYR A 232 26.18 23.34 -9.22
C TYR A 232 24.83 23.97 -8.84
N ASP A 233 24.19 24.71 -9.75
CA ASP A 233 22.84 25.21 -9.56
C ASP A 233 21.80 24.07 -9.52
N THR A 234 21.97 23.08 -10.39
CA THR A 234 21.14 21.87 -10.39
C THR A 234 21.32 21.09 -9.08
N LEU A 235 22.57 20.93 -8.62
CA LEU A 235 22.88 20.30 -7.34
C LEU A 235 22.23 21.04 -6.17
N LYS A 236 22.31 22.37 -6.14
CA LYS A 236 21.64 23.22 -5.14
C LYS A 236 20.12 23.01 -5.17
N THR A 237 19.53 22.94 -6.36
CA THR A 237 18.10 22.67 -6.55
C THR A 237 17.72 21.32 -5.95
N CYS A 238 18.48 20.27 -6.26
CA CYS A 238 18.30 18.92 -5.70
C CYS A 238 18.44 18.91 -4.17
N ALA A 239 19.44 19.61 -3.62
CA ALA A 239 19.65 19.71 -2.17
C ALA A 239 18.47 20.40 -1.47
N MET A 240 17.94 21.48 -2.05
CA MET A 240 16.77 22.21 -1.51
C MET A 240 15.50 21.36 -1.54
N ILE A 241 15.29 20.59 -2.61
CA ILE A 241 14.17 19.65 -2.72
C ILE A 241 14.30 18.51 -1.70
N SER A 242 15.48 17.88 -1.63
CA SER A 242 15.75 16.74 -0.74
C SER A 242 15.62 17.11 0.75
N LYS A 243 16.03 18.33 1.13
CA LYS A 243 15.86 18.87 2.49
C LYS A 243 14.41 18.80 2.97
N MET A 244 13.43 18.97 2.08
CA MET A 244 12.01 18.93 2.41
C MET A 244 11.38 17.54 2.24
N ALA A 245 12.20 16.48 2.20
CA ALA A 245 11.78 15.10 1.96
C ALA A 245 11.04 14.87 0.63
N GLY A 246 11.22 15.78 -0.35
CA GLY A 246 10.69 15.62 -1.70
C GLY A 246 11.55 14.65 -2.51
N GLY A 247 10.92 13.61 -3.09
CA GLY A 247 11.49 12.83 -4.18
C GLY A 247 11.39 13.58 -5.52
N ILE A 248 11.45 12.89 -6.66
CA ILE A 248 11.39 13.48 -8.02
C ILE A 248 10.07 13.09 -8.78
N GLY A 249 9.22 14.06 -9.25
CA GLY A 249 7.88 14.09 -9.97
C GLY A 249 6.43 14.24 -9.31
N CYS A 250 5.69 15.38 -9.34
CA CYS A 250 4.21 15.57 -9.12
C CYS A 250 3.49 15.37 -7.73
N ASN A 251 2.26 15.93 -7.60
CA ASN A 251 1.30 15.86 -6.48
C ASN A 251 0.44 14.59 -6.55
N LEU A 252 0.42 13.76 -5.50
CA LEU A 252 -0.14 12.41 -5.58
C LEU A 252 -1.24 12.12 -4.54
N ALA A 253 -2.25 11.35 -4.95
CA ALA A 253 -3.23 10.72 -4.06
C ALA A 253 -3.67 9.36 -4.64
N SER A 254 -4.13 8.45 -3.78
CA SER A 254 -4.53 7.09 -4.20
C SER A 254 -5.95 6.75 -3.76
N LEU A 255 -6.73 6.19 -4.69
CA LEU A 255 -8.06 5.65 -4.45
C LEU A 255 -7.95 4.21 -3.91
N ALA A 256 -8.69 3.89 -2.84
CA ALA A 256 -8.70 2.57 -2.26
C ALA A 256 -9.78 1.71 -2.94
N LEU A 257 -9.38 0.93 -3.96
CA LEU A 257 -10.31 0.19 -4.82
C LEU A 257 -11.29 -0.75 -4.06
N PRO A 258 -10.90 -1.40 -2.95
CA PRO A 258 -11.82 -2.25 -2.18
C PRO A 258 -12.99 -1.50 -1.52
N ALA A 259 -12.90 -0.17 -1.37
CA ALA A 259 -13.96 0.66 -0.80
C ALA A 259 -15.15 0.83 -1.75
N TYR A 260 -14.98 0.53 -3.03
CA TYR A 260 -16.00 0.68 -4.07
C TYR A 260 -16.66 -0.66 -4.43
N VAL A 261 -16.31 -1.74 -3.74
CA VAL A 261 -17.00 -3.02 -3.88
C VAL A 261 -18.28 -2.97 -3.03
N ASP A 262 -19.43 -3.20 -3.66
CA ASP A 262 -20.67 -3.50 -2.94
C ASP A 262 -20.64 -4.96 -2.52
N TYR A 263 -20.21 -5.21 -1.28
CA TYR A 263 -20.10 -6.55 -0.70
C TYR A 263 -21.44 -7.29 -0.57
N ASN A 264 -22.57 -6.57 -0.53
CA ASN A 264 -23.89 -7.21 -0.43
C ASN A 264 -24.34 -7.77 -1.78
N ASN A 265 -24.00 -7.08 -2.86
CA ASN A 265 -24.40 -7.45 -4.22
C ASN A 265 -23.30 -8.18 -5.00
N GLY A 266 -22.04 -8.07 -4.58
CA GLY A 266 -20.89 -8.64 -5.28
C GLY A 266 -20.57 -7.90 -6.58
N VAL A 267 -20.84 -6.59 -6.62
CA VAL A 267 -20.64 -5.75 -7.82
C VAL A 267 -19.73 -4.58 -7.48
N TYR A 268 -19.12 -3.98 -8.50
CA TYR A 268 -18.25 -2.82 -8.35
C TYR A 268 -19.03 -1.51 -8.61
N ASP A 269 -18.96 -0.56 -7.70
CA ASP A 269 -19.67 0.72 -7.77
C ASP A 269 -18.83 1.79 -8.50
N PHE A 270 -18.92 1.76 -9.83
CA PHE A 270 -18.25 2.75 -10.69
C PHE A 270 -18.77 4.18 -10.48
N LYS A 271 -20.04 4.36 -10.09
CA LYS A 271 -20.60 5.70 -9.86
C LYS A 271 -19.97 6.33 -8.62
N LYS A 272 -19.83 5.55 -7.54
CA LYS A 272 -19.16 6.03 -6.33
C LYS A 272 -17.68 6.29 -6.58
N LEU A 273 -17.00 5.43 -7.35
CA LEU A 273 -15.61 5.67 -7.78
C LEU A 273 -15.50 7.01 -8.53
N HIS A 274 -16.36 7.22 -9.54
CA HIS A 274 -16.38 8.45 -10.32
C HIS A 274 -16.59 9.70 -9.44
N GLN A 275 -17.58 9.66 -8.54
CA GLN A 275 -17.86 10.76 -7.61
C GLN A 275 -16.66 11.08 -6.70
N VAL A 276 -16.05 10.06 -6.09
CA VAL A 276 -14.92 10.29 -5.17
C VAL A 276 -13.69 10.78 -5.94
N THR A 277 -13.42 10.24 -7.13
CA THR A 277 -12.30 10.71 -7.97
C THR A 277 -12.43 12.20 -8.28
N GLN A 278 -13.64 12.71 -8.57
CA GLN A 278 -13.85 14.15 -8.76
C GLN A 278 -13.45 14.96 -7.51
N VAL A 279 -13.77 14.48 -6.29
CA VAL A 279 -13.32 15.16 -5.06
C VAL A 279 -11.80 15.14 -4.92
N VAL A 280 -11.14 14.01 -5.21
CA VAL A 280 -9.68 13.91 -5.13
C VAL A 280 -8.99 14.84 -6.13
N VAL A 281 -9.52 14.96 -7.36
CA VAL A 281 -9.02 15.91 -8.38
C VAL A 281 -9.08 17.32 -7.85
N ARG A 282 -10.21 17.69 -7.25
CA ARG A 282 -10.39 19.02 -6.66
C ARG A 282 -9.39 19.28 -5.54
N ASN A 283 -9.18 18.30 -4.65
CA ASN A 283 -8.21 18.40 -3.56
C ASN A 283 -6.78 18.55 -4.09
N LEU A 284 -6.38 17.74 -5.08
CA LEU A 284 -5.05 17.83 -5.69
C LEU A 284 -4.84 19.14 -6.44
N ASN A 285 -5.89 19.67 -7.11
CA ASN A 285 -5.82 20.98 -7.74
C ASN A 285 -5.62 22.09 -6.69
N ARG A 286 -6.33 22.02 -5.56
CA ARG A 286 -6.16 22.98 -4.46
C ARG A 286 -4.78 22.89 -3.82
N ILE A 287 -4.22 21.68 -3.69
CA ILE A 287 -2.85 21.46 -3.21
C ILE A 287 -1.82 22.25 -4.01
N ILE A 288 -2.00 22.43 -5.33
CA ILE A 288 -1.07 23.22 -6.15
C ILE A 288 -0.92 24.65 -5.62
N ASP A 289 -2.01 25.25 -5.15
CA ASP A 289 -2.03 26.65 -4.71
C ASP A 289 -1.54 26.82 -3.26
N VAL A 290 -1.85 25.87 -2.38
CA VAL A 290 -1.45 25.94 -0.96
C VAL A 290 -0.06 25.36 -0.68
N ASN A 291 0.54 24.68 -1.65
CA ASN A 291 1.85 24.04 -1.48
C ASN A 291 2.99 25.06 -1.31
N HIS A 292 3.84 24.81 -0.32
CA HIS A 292 5.11 25.50 -0.16
C HIS A 292 6.15 24.89 -1.11
N TYR A 293 6.57 25.66 -2.12
CA TYR A 293 7.56 25.21 -3.11
C TYR A 293 8.98 25.50 -2.62
N PRO A 294 9.87 24.48 -2.55
CA PRO A 294 11.25 24.67 -2.08
C PRO A 294 12.12 25.48 -3.07
N VAL A 295 11.72 25.52 -4.34
CA VAL A 295 12.42 26.22 -5.43
C VAL A 295 11.40 26.88 -6.37
N ILE A 296 11.78 28.01 -6.99
CA ILE A 296 10.86 28.82 -7.79
C ILE A 296 10.47 28.14 -9.11
N GLU A 297 11.38 27.37 -9.69
CA GLU A 297 11.18 26.61 -10.92
C GLU A 297 10.03 25.60 -10.76
N ALA A 298 9.96 24.94 -9.60
CA ALA A 298 8.88 24.02 -9.29
C ALA A 298 7.53 24.74 -9.17
N ARG A 299 7.49 25.92 -8.53
CA ARG A 299 6.28 26.75 -8.45
C ARG A 299 5.83 27.17 -9.84
N ASN A 300 6.76 27.66 -10.67
CA ASN A 300 6.47 28.13 -12.01
C ASN A 300 5.88 27.00 -12.88
N SER A 301 6.49 25.81 -12.83
CA SER A 301 5.98 24.63 -13.55
C SER A 301 4.57 24.24 -13.09
N ASN A 302 4.35 24.11 -11.77
CA ASN A 302 3.05 23.71 -11.24
C ASN A 302 1.96 24.76 -11.52
N MET A 303 2.26 26.06 -11.42
CA MET A 303 1.27 27.11 -11.72
C MET A 303 0.96 27.19 -13.22
N ARG A 304 1.92 26.84 -14.08
CA ARG A 304 1.78 26.90 -15.54
C ARG A 304 1.03 25.70 -16.13
N HIS A 305 1.28 24.51 -15.61
CA HIS A 305 0.77 23.26 -16.19
C HIS A 305 -0.27 22.59 -15.30
N ARG A 306 -0.24 22.87 -13.99
CA ARG A 306 -1.13 22.30 -12.97
C ARG A 306 -1.27 20.77 -13.01
N PRO A 307 -0.17 19.99 -13.15
CA PRO A 307 -0.27 18.54 -13.22
C PRO A 307 -0.62 17.95 -11.85
N ILE A 308 -1.43 16.89 -11.85
CA ILE A 308 -1.76 16.08 -10.67
C ILE A 308 -1.61 14.60 -11.02
N GLY A 309 -1.42 13.74 -10.03
CA GLY A 309 -1.29 12.29 -10.22
C GLY A 309 -2.24 11.49 -9.33
N LEU A 310 -3.33 11.00 -9.92
CA LEU A 310 -4.23 10.06 -9.30
C LEU A 310 -3.68 8.64 -9.48
N GLY A 311 -3.53 7.93 -8.38
CA GLY A 311 -3.22 6.51 -8.37
C GLY A 311 -4.32 5.68 -7.72
N VAL A 312 -4.00 4.40 -7.54
CA VAL A 312 -4.89 3.42 -6.91
C VAL A 312 -4.10 2.63 -5.87
N GLN A 313 -4.80 1.90 -5.02
CA GLN A 313 -4.26 0.87 -4.15
C GLN A 313 -5.30 -0.22 -3.92
N GLY A 314 -4.84 -1.43 -3.59
CA GLY A 314 -5.69 -2.57 -3.32
C GLY A 314 -6.41 -3.14 -4.55
N LEU A 315 -5.79 -3.13 -5.74
CA LEU A 315 -6.40 -3.79 -6.90
C LEU A 315 -6.55 -5.30 -6.68
N ALA A 316 -5.52 -5.96 -6.12
CA ALA A 316 -5.60 -7.37 -5.77
C ALA A 316 -6.69 -7.63 -4.73
N ASP A 317 -6.81 -6.79 -3.71
CA ASP A 317 -7.89 -6.87 -2.72
C ASP A 317 -9.28 -6.75 -3.35
N ALA A 318 -9.47 -5.84 -4.31
CA ALA A 318 -10.75 -5.69 -5.02
C ALA A 318 -11.08 -6.95 -5.84
N PHE A 319 -10.11 -7.55 -6.52
CA PHE A 319 -10.29 -8.83 -7.21
C PHE A 319 -10.62 -9.96 -6.24
N LEU A 320 -9.93 -10.06 -5.10
CA LEU A 320 -10.21 -11.06 -4.06
C LEU A 320 -11.59 -10.87 -3.41
N ALA A 321 -12.03 -9.63 -3.24
CA ALA A 321 -13.36 -9.29 -2.74
C ALA A 321 -14.45 -9.77 -3.71
N LEU A 322 -14.21 -9.61 -5.02
CA LEU A 322 -15.12 -10.03 -6.10
C LEU A 322 -14.93 -11.48 -6.57
N ARG A 323 -14.04 -12.26 -5.92
CA ARG A 323 -13.73 -13.65 -6.27
C ARG A 323 -13.16 -13.82 -7.71
N MET A 324 -12.42 -12.84 -8.19
CA MET A 324 -11.81 -12.86 -9.52
C MET A 324 -10.33 -13.25 -9.42
N PRO A 325 -9.88 -14.37 -9.99
CA PRO A 325 -8.46 -14.64 -10.17
C PRO A 325 -7.78 -13.51 -10.96
N PHE A 326 -6.56 -13.15 -10.60
CA PHE A 326 -5.87 -11.99 -11.20
C PHE A 326 -5.75 -12.11 -12.74
N GLU A 327 -5.59 -13.33 -13.26
CA GLU A 327 -5.42 -13.61 -14.70
C GLU A 327 -6.75 -13.79 -15.46
N SER A 328 -7.88 -13.75 -14.74
CA SER A 328 -9.20 -14.02 -15.31
C SER A 328 -9.63 -12.93 -16.31
N PRO A 329 -10.45 -13.27 -17.34
CA PRO A 329 -11.04 -12.28 -18.23
C PRO A 329 -11.82 -11.19 -17.49
N GLU A 330 -12.52 -11.55 -16.42
CA GLU A 330 -13.31 -10.64 -15.59
C GLU A 330 -12.41 -9.62 -14.87
N ALA A 331 -11.27 -10.05 -14.33
CA ALA A 331 -10.29 -9.14 -13.71
C ALA A 331 -9.65 -8.18 -14.72
N LYS A 332 -9.39 -8.65 -15.95
CA LYS A 332 -8.88 -7.80 -17.04
C LYS A 332 -9.89 -6.73 -17.46
N GLU A 333 -11.16 -7.13 -17.58
CA GLU A 333 -12.25 -6.20 -17.89
C GLU A 333 -12.45 -5.16 -16.79
N LEU A 334 -12.52 -5.62 -15.53
CA LEU A 334 -12.65 -4.72 -14.38
C LEU A 334 -11.46 -3.75 -14.28
N ASN A 335 -10.23 -4.20 -14.56
CA ASN A 335 -9.06 -3.34 -14.63
C ASN A 335 -9.28 -2.20 -15.65
N LYS A 336 -9.72 -2.49 -16.88
CA LYS A 336 -10.02 -1.44 -17.86
C LYS A 336 -11.09 -0.48 -17.36
N GLN A 337 -12.22 -1.00 -16.87
CA GLN A 337 -13.36 -0.19 -16.42
C GLN A 337 -13.02 0.71 -15.24
N ILE A 338 -12.19 0.25 -14.29
CA ILE A 338 -11.72 1.07 -13.16
C ILE A 338 -10.92 2.27 -13.67
N PHE A 339 -9.92 2.05 -14.52
CA PHE A 339 -9.06 3.13 -15.00
C PHE A 339 -9.76 4.05 -16.00
N GLU A 340 -10.66 3.51 -16.83
CA GLU A 340 -11.56 4.29 -17.66
C GLU A 340 -12.42 5.24 -16.81
N THR A 341 -13.02 4.72 -15.73
CA THR A 341 -13.82 5.51 -14.78
C THR A 341 -13.02 6.60 -14.10
N ILE A 342 -11.80 6.29 -13.64
CA ILE A 342 -10.92 7.27 -12.98
C ILE A 342 -10.55 8.39 -13.94
N TYR A 343 -10.14 8.06 -15.17
CA TYR A 343 -9.75 9.07 -16.15
C TYR A 343 -10.93 9.94 -16.58
N HIS A 344 -12.09 9.32 -16.84
CA HIS A 344 -13.32 10.03 -17.16
C HIS A 344 -13.72 11.01 -16.04
N ALA A 345 -13.72 10.55 -14.78
CA ALA A 345 -14.03 11.38 -13.61
C ALA A 345 -13.04 12.53 -13.43
N ALA A 346 -11.75 12.25 -13.66
CA ALA A 346 -10.70 13.25 -13.51
C ALA A 346 -10.83 14.38 -14.54
N LEU A 347 -11.04 14.04 -15.80
CA LEU A 347 -11.31 15.01 -16.86
C LEU A 347 -12.63 15.76 -16.61
N THR A 348 -13.68 15.07 -16.16
CA THR A 348 -14.97 15.70 -15.81
C THR A 348 -14.79 16.79 -14.77
N MET A 349 -14.07 16.52 -13.67
CA MET A 349 -13.84 17.55 -12.65
C MET A 349 -12.87 18.62 -13.14
N SER A 350 -11.83 18.26 -13.89
CA SER A 350 -10.88 19.24 -14.41
C SER A 350 -11.55 20.21 -15.41
N CYS A 351 -12.51 19.73 -16.20
CA CYS A 351 -13.34 20.55 -17.07
C CYS A 351 -14.26 21.49 -16.27
N LYS A 352 -14.91 20.99 -15.21
CA LYS A 352 -15.71 21.83 -14.30
C LYS A 352 -14.87 22.93 -13.64
N LEU A 353 -13.67 22.59 -13.18
CA LEU A 353 -12.73 23.59 -12.63
C LEU A 353 -12.29 24.61 -13.68
N ALA A 354 -12.14 24.20 -14.94
CA ALA A 354 -11.81 25.13 -16.02
C ALA A 354 -12.98 26.08 -16.34
N GLN A 355 -14.22 25.61 -16.21
CA GLN A 355 -15.39 26.45 -16.33
C GLN A 355 -15.46 27.50 -15.21
N GLU A 356 -15.05 27.15 -13.98
CA GLU A 356 -15.06 28.04 -12.81
C GLU A 356 -13.86 29.01 -12.78
N GLU A 357 -12.66 28.52 -13.10
CA GLU A 357 -11.39 29.23 -12.86
C GLU A 357 -10.56 29.49 -14.14
N GLY A 358 -11.05 29.07 -15.30
CA GLY A 358 -10.32 29.04 -16.57
C GLY A 358 -9.41 27.81 -16.72
N PRO A 359 -9.02 27.43 -17.95
CA PRO A 359 -8.06 26.35 -18.17
C PRO A 359 -6.66 26.70 -17.64
N TYR A 360 -5.76 25.71 -17.55
CA TYR A 360 -4.35 25.99 -17.22
C TYR A 360 -3.67 26.82 -18.33
N SER A 361 -2.62 27.57 -17.99
CA SER A 361 -2.09 28.62 -18.87
C SER A 361 -1.44 28.11 -20.17
N THR A 362 -1.13 26.82 -20.26
CA THR A 362 -0.56 26.16 -21.44
C THR A 362 -1.53 25.15 -22.07
N TYR A 363 -2.82 25.35 -21.87
CA TYR A 363 -3.86 24.51 -22.46
C TYR A 363 -3.93 24.62 -23.98
N GLU A 364 -3.87 25.84 -24.51
CA GLU A 364 -3.93 26.06 -25.96
C GLU A 364 -2.75 25.41 -26.69
N GLY A 365 -3.07 24.62 -27.71
CA GLY A 365 -2.11 23.83 -28.48
C GLY A 365 -1.82 22.44 -27.91
N SER A 366 -2.30 22.13 -26.70
CA SER A 366 -2.21 20.77 -26.16
C SER A 366 -3.09 19.78 -26.94
N PRO A 367 -2.80 18.46 -26.89
CA PRO A 367 -3.66 17.47 -27.53
C PRO A 367 -5.12 17.51 -27.04
N VAL A 368 -5.33 17.76 -25.74
CA VAL A 368 -6.67 17.86 -25.15
C VAL A 368 -7.44 19.05 -25.72
N SER A 369 -6.77 20.18 -26.00
CA SER A 369 -7.41 21.34 -26.67
C SER A 369 -7.82 21.06 -28.12
N GLN A 370 -7.25 20.02 -28.72
CA GLN A 370 -7.59 19.53 -30.06
C GLN A 370 -8.63 18.39 -30.00
N GLY A 371 -9.14 18.05 -28.82
CA GLY A 371 -10.10 16.96 -28.61
C GLY A 371 -9.47 15.56 -28.61
N ILE A 372 -8.14 15.47 -28.49
CA ILE A 372 -7.39 14.22 -28.43
C ILE A 372 -7.14 13.86 -26.96
N LEU A 373 -7.78 12.79 -26.49
CA LEU A 373 -7.60 12.26 -25.15
C LEU A 373 -6.60 11.09 -25.14
N GLN A 374 -6.23 10.63 -23.94
CA GLN A 374 -5.18 9.64 -23.78
C GLN A 374 -5.40 8.34 -24.58
N TYR A 375 -6.63 7.82 -24.62
CA TYR A 375 -6.93 6.59 -25.36
C TYR A 375 -6.87 6.79 -26.88
N ASP A 376 -7.14 8.01 -27.38
CA ASP A 376 -7.01 8.33 -28.80
C ASP A 376 -5.53 8.23 -29.22
N MET A 377 -4.61 8.70 -28.37
CA MET A 377 -3.16 8.57 -28.61
C MET A 377 -2.68 7.11 -28.64
N TRP A 378 -3.45 6.19 -28.05
CA TRP A 378 -3.20 4.75 -28.04
C TRP A 378 -3.99 4.00 -29.12
N ASN A 379 -4.82 4.69 -29.90
CA ASN A 379 -5.76 4.10 -30.85
C ASN A 379 -6.71 3.07 -30.19
N VAL A 380 -7.10 3.34 -28.94
CA VAL A 380 -8.02 2.48 -28.17
C VAL A 380 -9.41 3.10 -28.17
N LYS A 381 -10.42 2.30 -28.50
CA LYS A 381 -11.82 2.67 -28.30
C LYS A 381 -12.23 2.34 -26.85
N PRO A 382 -12.69 3.32 -26.04
CA PRO A 382 -13.20 3.06 -24.71
C PRO A 382 -14.45 2.16 -24.71
N THR A 383 -14.84 1.68 -23.54
CA THR A 383 -16.12 0.98 -23.37
C THR A 383 -17.31 1.96 -23.41
N ASP A 384 -18.53 1.43 -23.41
CA ASP A 384 -19.76 2.24 -23.37
C ASP A 384 -20.17 2.62 -21.92
N LEU A 385 -19.26 2.46 -20.94
CA LEU A 385 -19.55 2.72 -19.52
C LEU A 385 -19.77 4.22 -19.23
N TRP A 386 -19.07 5.10 -19.97
CA TRP A 386 -19.14 6.54 -19.80
C TRP A 386 -19.29 7.26 -21.15
N ASP A 387 -20.02 8.38 -21.16
CA ASP A 387 -20.24 9.18 -22.36
C ASP A 387 -19.04 10.10 -22.65
N TRP A 388 -18.07 9.55 -23.39
CA TRP A 388 -16.89 10.27 -23.82
C TRP A 388 -17.16 11.37 -24.85
N ALA A 389 -18.24 11.26 -25.63
CA ALA A 389 -18.58 12.23 -26.65
C ALA A 389 -19.08 13.53 -26.02
N ASP A 390 -19.97 13.40 -25.03
CA ASP A 390 -20.42 14.53 -24.21
C ASP A 390 -19.25 15.21 -23.48
N LEU A 391 -18.38 14.42 -22.83
CA LEU A 391 -17.21 14.97 -22.15
C LEU A 391 -16.25 15.69 -23.11
N LYS A 392 -15.98 15.15 -24.29
CA LYS A 392 -15.16 15.84 -25.31
C LYS A 392 -15.81 17.15 -25.77
N SER A 393 -17.14 17.20 -25.88
CA SER A 393 -17.87 18.43 -26.19
C SER A 393 -17.71 19.48 -25.10
N GLN A 394 -17.86 19.08 -23.83
CA GLN A 394 -17.66 19.98 -22.68
C GLN A 394 -16.21 20.50 -22.60
N ILE A 395 -15.21 19.63 -22.80
CA ILE A 395 -13.79 20.01 -22.83
C ILE A 395 -13.51 20.99 -23.97
N LYS A 396 -14.09 20.78 -25.16
CA LYS A 396 -13.95 21.71 -26.28
C LYS A 396 -14.50 23.10 -25.95
N GLN A 397 -15.56 23.17 -25.16
CA GLN A 397 -16.19 24.43 -24.77
C GLN A 397 -15.45 25.16 -23.64
N HIS A 398 -14.98 24.42 -22.63
CA HIS A 398 -14.51 25.01 -21.36
C HIS A 398 -13.00 24.79 -21.10
N GLY A 399 -12.38 23.86 -21.80
CA GLY A 399 -11.03 23.39 -21.51
C GLY A 399 -10.93 22.52 -20.26
N VAL A 400 -9.70 22.29 -19.78
CA VAL A 400 -9.43 21.57 -18.53
C VAL A 400 -8.46 22.36 -17.65
N ARG A 401 -8.57 22.19 -16.33
CA ARG A 401 -7.78 22.94 -15.34
C ARG A 401 -6.39 22.34 -15.11
N ASN A 402 -6.18 21.08 -15.47
CA ASN A 402 -4.96 20.33 -15.17
C ASN A 402 -4.45 19.68 -16.46
N SER A 403 -3.15 19.78 -16.73
CA SER A 403 -2.55 19.19 -17.94
C SER A 403 -2.47 17.67 -17.91
N LEU A 404 -2.28 17.09 -16.73
CA LEU A 404 -2.11 15.67 -16.47
C LEU A 404 -2.85 15.30 -15.19
N LEU A 405 -3.40 14.08 -15.13
CA LEU A 405 -4.38 13.69 -14.12
C LEU A 405 -4.08 12.35 -13.44
N VAL A 406 -3.58 11.34 -14.16
CA VAL A 406 -3.53 9.94 -13.69
C VAL A 406 -2.10 9.42 -13.75
N ALA A 407 -1.59 9.00 -12.59
CA ALA A 407 -0.24 8.48 -12.42
C ALA A 407 -0.18 7.46 -11.26
N PRO A 408 -0.50 6.17 -11.52
CA PRO A 408 -0.48 5.14 -10.48
C PRO A 408 0.92 4.90 -9.91
N MET A 409 1.13 5.39 -8.69
CA MET A 409 2.39 5.36 -7.96
C MET A 409 2.50 4.18 -6.98
N PRO A 410 3.70 3.82 -6.50
CA PRO A 410 3.86 2.86 -5.41
C PRO A 410 3.20 3.42 -4.15
N THR A 411 2.44 2.59 -3.44
CA THR A 411 1.66 3.01 -2.27
C THR A 411 2.16 2.39 -0.97
N ALA A 412 3.41 1.91 -0.92
CA ALA A 412 3.98 1.13 0.18
C ALA A 412 3.52 1.54 1.59
N SER A 413 3.67 2.83 1.94
CA SER A 413 3.25 3.32 3.27
C SER A 413 1.73 3.54 3.38
N THR A 414 1.10 4.14 2.37
CA THR A 414 -0.31 4.54 2.43
C THR A 414 -1.27 3.35 2.31
N SER A 415 -0.94 2.33 1.52
CA SER A 415 -1.70 1.08 1.47
C SER A 415 -1.54 0.26 2.74
N GLN A 416 -0.36 0.28 3.36
CA GLN A 416 -0.19 -0.28 4.70
C GLN A 416 -1.07 0.41 5.75
N ILE A 417 -1.18 1.74 5.73
CA ILE A 417 -2.06 2.49 6.65
C ILE A 417 -3.52 2.07 6.46
N LEU A 418 -3.99 1.97 5.20
CA LEU A 418 -5.38 1.58 4.93
C LEU A 418 -5.65 0.09 5.14
N GLY A 419 -4.61 -0.75 5.06
CA GLY A 419 -4.71 -2.21 5.18
C GLY A 419 -4.90 -2.93 3.85
N ASN A 420 -4.40 -2.35 2.74
CA ASN A 420 -4.50 -2.87 1.37
C ASN A 420 -3.16 -3.38 0.85
N ASN A 421 -3.22 -4.18 -0.21
CA ASN A 421 -2.08 -4.48 -1.07
C ASN A 421 -1.64 -3.25 -1.87
N GLU A 422 -0.38 -3.27 -2.29
CA GLU A 422 0.23 -2.15 -2.97
C GLU A 422 -0.35 -1.92 -4.37
N CYS A 423 -0.73 -0.68 -4.65
CA CYS A 423 -1.10 -0.17 -5.96
C CYS A 423 -2.00 -1.11 -6.79
N PHE A 424 -1.51 -1.51 -7.97
CA PHE A 424 -2.11 -2.47 -8.88
C PHE A 424 -1.39 -3.84 -8.88
N GLU A 425 -0.57 -4.11 -7.87
CA GLU A 425 0.25 -5.33 -7.82
C GLU A 425 -0.56 -6.55 -7.35
N PRO A 426 -0.28 -7.75 -7.87
CA PRO A 426 -0.69 -8.99 -7.21
C PRO A 426 -0.03 -9.15 -5.84
N TYR A 427 -0.56 -10.03 -5.00
CA TYR A 427 0.13 -10.41 -3.76
C TYR A 427 1.46 -11.09 -4.09
N THR A 428 2.54 -10.58 -3.51
CA THR A 428 3.88 -11.16 -3.69
C THR A 428 4.01 -12.51 -2.99
N SER A 429 3.33 -12.68 -1.85
CA SER A 429 3.26 -13.92 -1.09
C SER A 429 1.96 -13.95 -0.27
N ASN A 430 1.41 -15.14 -0.01
CA ASN A 430 0.29 -15.30 0.93
C ASN A 430 0.74 -15.40 2.39
N ILE A 431 2.04 -15.48 2.67
CA ILE A 431 2.58 -15.34 4.02
C ILE A 431 3.88 -14.53 3.99
N TYR A 432 3.97 -13.52 4.83
CA TYR A 432 5.12 -12.62 4.87
C TYR A 432 5.41 -12.19 6.31
N GLN A 433 6.64 -11.77 6.54
CA GLN A 433 7.07 -11.23 7.82
C GLN A 433 6.96 -9.71 7.82
N ARG A 434 6.44 -9.14 8.91
CA ARG A 434 6.46 -7.69 9.15
C ARG A 434 7.23 -7.39 10.42
N ARG A 435 8.24 -6.52 10.27
CA ARG A 435 9.01 -6.00 11.38
C ARG A 435 8.39 -4.71 11.89
N VAL A 436 8.09 -4.68 13.19
CA VAL A 436 7.72 -3.48 13.95
C VAL A 436 8.73 -3.29 15.08
N LEU A 437 8.64 -2.18 15.80
CA LEU A 437 9.55 -1.90 16.93
C LEU A 437 9.56 -3.02 17.98
N ALA A 438 8.43 -3.69 18.18
CA ALA A 438 8.25 -4.78 19.14
C ALA A 438 8.78 -6.15 18.67
N GLY A 439 9.18 -6.30 17.40
CA GLY A 439 9.67 -7.58 16.86
C GLY A 439 9.17 -7.90 15.45
N GLU A 440 9.31 -9.16 15.07
CA GLU A 440 8.90 -9.69 13.76
C GLU A 440 7.64 -10.53 13.88
N PHE A 441 6.66 -10.22 13.05
CA PHE A 441 5.34 -10.85 13.05
C PHE A 441 5.13 -11.58 11.74
N GLN A 442 4.72 -12.84 11.80
CA GLN A 442 4.20 -13.55 10.64
C GLN A 442 2.79 -13.06 10.34
N VAL A 443 2.54 -12.68 9.09
CA VAL A 443 1.26 -12.20 8.60
C VAL A 443 0.85 -13.06 7.42
N VAL A 444 -0.32 -13.67 7.53
CA VAL A 444 -0.97 -14.40 6.44
C VAL A 444 -1.85 -13.43 5.67
N ASN A 445 -1.98 -13.62 4.35
CA ASN A 445 -2.95 -12.90 3.54
C ASN A 445 -4.34 -13.05 4.21
N PRO A 446 -4.94 -11.95 4.69
CA PRO A 446 -6.15 -12.04 5.52
C PRO A 446 -7.33 -12.62 4.74
N TRP A 447 -7.35 -12.43 3.42
CA TRP A 447 -8.37 -13.00 2.55
C TRP A 447 -8.25 -14.53 2.47
N LEU A 448 -7.03 -15.06 2.26
CA LEU A 448 -6.78 -16.49 2.21
C LEU A 448 -7.06 -17.14 3.56
N LEU A 449 -6.55 -16.53 4.63
CA LEU A 449 -6.73 -17.04 5.99
C LEU A 449 -8.20 -17.21 6.34
N LYS A 450 -9.02 -16.20 6.04
CA LYS A 450 -10.48 -16.26 6.25
C LYS A 450 -11.13 -17.40 5.47
N ASP A 451 -10.77 -17.58 4.20
CA ASP A 451 -11.33 -18.68 3.39
C ASP A 451 -10.93 -20.05 3.93
N LEU A 452 -9.66 -20.24 4.32
CA LEU A 452 -9.19 -21.50 4.89
C LEU A 452 -9.85 -21.79 6.25
N VAL A 453 -10.07 -20.78 7.09
CA VAL A 453 -10.81 -20.92 8.36
C VAL A 453 -12.26 -21.31 8.08
N ASP A 454 -12.96 -20.57 7.22
CA ASP A 454 -14.35 -20.83 6.85
C ASP A 454 -14.54 -22.26 6.28
N MET A 455 -13.55 -22.77 5.55
CA MET A 455 -13.55 -24.13 4.99
C MET A 455 -13.18 -25.22 6.00
N GLY A 456 -12.72 -24.84 7.20
CA GLY A 456 -12.20 -25.77 8.21
C GLY A 456 -10.84 -26.37 7.82
N LEU A 457 -10.11 -25.74 6.90
CA LEU A 457 -8.80 -26.17 6.41
C LEU A 457 -7.63 -25.52 7.17
N TRP A 458 -7.87 -24.44 7.90
CA TRP A 458 -6.81 -23.75 8.63
C TRP A 458 -6.37 -24.54 9.87
N SER A 459 -5.05 -24.79 9.96
CA SER A 459 -4.40 -25.46 11.07
C SER A 459 -2.94 -25.02 11.16
N ASP A 460 -2.27 -25.31 12.28
CA ASP A 460 -0.82 -25.08 12.37
C ASP A 460 -0.04 -25.89 11.33
N SER A 461 -0.53 -27.08 10.96
CA SER A 461 0.04 -27.88 9.86
C SER A 461 -0.12 -27.18 8.52
N MET A 462 -1.32 -26.67 8.20
CA MET A 462 -1.58 -25.89 6.99
C MET A 462 -0.69 -24.64 6.91
N LYS A 463 -0.57 -23.90 8.01
CA LYS A 463 0.34 -22.75 8.11
C LYS A 463 1.79 -23.14 7.80
N ASN A 464 2.29 -24.20 8.44
CA ASN A 464 3.65 -24.68 8.23
C ASN A 464 3.90 -25.17 6.79
N ARG A 465 2.89 -25.78 6.14
CA ARG A 465 2.94 -26.15 4.72
C ARG A 465 3.04 -24.92 3.82
N ILE A 466 2.23 -23.89 4.07
CA ILE A 466 2.30 -22.64 3.31
C ILE A 466 3.65 -21.95 3.50
N ILE A 467 4.21 -21.97 4.72
CA ILE A 467 5.57 -21.46 5.00
C ILE A 467 6.61 -22.24 4.17
N ALA A 468 6.57 -23.57 4.22
CA ALA A 468 7.47 -24.45 3.47
C ALA A 468 7.40 -24.23 1.96
N GLU A 469 6.22 -23.90 1.43
CA GLU A 469 5.97 -23.55 0.03
C GLU A 469 6.19 -22.05 -0.27
N ASN A 470 6.87 -21.32 0.63
CA ASN A 470 7.19 -19.89 0.51
C ASN A 470 5.95 -18.99 0.22
N GLY A 471 4.82 -19.31 0.85
CA GLY A 471 3.56 -18.60 0.67
C GLY A 471 2.72 -19.04 -0.53
N SER A 472 3.17 -20.04 -1.28
CA SER A 472 2.35 -20.68 -2.31
C SER A 472 1.34 -21.64 -1.69
N ILE A 473 0.18 -21.78 -2.34
CA ILE A 473 -0.82 -22.81 -2.02
C ILE A 473 -1.02 -23.82 -3.16
N GLN A 474 -0.28 -23.69 -4.27
CA GLN A 474 -0.54 -24.47 -5.49
C GLN A 474 -0.31 -25.97 -5.29
N ASN A 475 0.74 -26.32 -4.55
CA ASN A 475 1.17 -27.71 -4.31
C ASN A 475 0.46 -28.37 -3.12
N ILE A 476 -0.44 -27.67 -2.42
CA ILE A 476 -1.15 -28.22 -1.26
C ILE A 476 -2.37 -28.99 -1.75
N PRO A 477 -2.44 -30.32 -1.60
CA PRO A 477 -3.47 -31.14 -2.24
C PRO A 477 -4.89 -30.87 -1.73
N ASN A 478 -5.04 -30.50 -0.46
CA ASN A 478 -6.35 -30.34 0.19
C ASN A 478 -7.07 -29.02 -0.15
N ILE A 479 -6.40 -28.11 -0.86
CA ILE A 479 -6.99 -26.82 -1.24
C ILE A 479 -7.64 -26.94 -2.63
N PRO A 480 -8.93 -26.58 -2.77
CA PRO A 480 -9.63 -26.61 -4.06
C PRO A 480 -8.99 -25.73 -5.16
N ALA A 481 -9.22 -26.12 -6.42
CA ALA A 481 -8.59 -25.50 -7.58
C ALA A 481 -9.01 -24.03 -7.81
N ASP A 482 -10.25 -23.68 -7.47
CA ASP A 482 -10.77 -22.31 -7.53
C ASP A 482 -10.06 -21.39 -6.52
N ILE A 483 -9.85 -21.86 -5.28
CA ILE A 483 -9.07 -21.16 -4.26
C ILE A 483 -7.61 -21.01 -4.69
N LYS A 484 -7.00 -22.08 -5.24
CA LYS A 484 -5.64 -22.03 -5.82
C LYS A 484 -5.52 -20.98 -6.90
N SER A 485 -6.50 -20.89 -7.80
CA SER A 485 -6.52 -19.89 -8.87
C SER A 485 -6.65 -18.47 -8.32
N LEU A 486 -7.45 -18.28 -7.27
CA LEU A 486 -7.70 -16.97 -6.67
C LEU A 486 -6.47 -16.41 -5.95
N TYR A 487 -5.71 -17.27 -5.26
CA TYR A 487 -4.57 -16.89 -4.41
C TYR A 487 -3.21 -17.21 -5.03
N LYS A 488 -3.14 -17.23 -6.36
CA LYS A 488 -1.85 -17.25 -7.06
C LYS A 488 -0.98 -16.08 -6.62
N THR A 489 0.27 -16.36 -6.29
CA THR A 489 1.26 -15.32 -5.99
C THR A 489 1.73 -14.66 -7.28
N VAL A 490 2.35 -13.47 -7.19
CA VAL A 490 2.94 -12.78 -8.35
C VAL A 490 3.94 -13.65 -9.11
N TRP A 491 4.59 -14.60 -8.42
CA TRP A 491 5.55 -15.54 -8.98
C TRP A 491 4.93 -16.72 -9.71
N GLU A 492 3.63 -16.88 -9.62
CA GLU A 492 2.82 -17.91 -10.29
C GLU A 492 1.95 -17.31 -11.41
N ILE A 493 1.79 -15.99 -11.39
CA ILE A 493 1.08 -15.22 -12.41
C ILE A 493 2.00 -14.96 -13.61
N SER A 494 1.46 -15.14 -14.81
CA SER A 494 2.16 -14.80 -16.04
C SER A 494 2.48 -13.31 -16.10
N GLN A 495 3.77 -12.97 -16.19
CA GLN A 495 4.20 -11.57 -16.34
C GLN A 495 3.70 -10.96 -17.65
N ARG A 496 3.45 -11.77 -18.69
CA ARG A 496 2.79 -11.29 -19.92
C ARG A 496 1.38 -10.78 -19.64
N THR A 497 0.64 -11.44 -18.75
CA THR A 497 -0.69 -10.99 -18.32
C THR A 497 -0.59 -9.67 -17.55
N VAL A 498 0.39 -9.55 -16.65
CA VAL A 498 0.64 -8.31 -15.89
C VAL A 498 0.95 -7.13 -16.83
N VAL A 499 1.84 -7.36 -17.82
CA VAL A 499 2.20 -6.38 -18.85
C VAL A 499 0.98 -6.02 -19.72
N GLN A 500 0.16 -6.99 -20.11
CA GLN A 500 -1.06 -6.73 -20.89
C GLN A 500 -2.05 -5.87 -20.10
N MET A 501 -2.33 -6.22 -18.84
CA MET A 501 -3.23 -5.41 -17.99
C MET A 501 -2.69 -4.00 -17.75
N ALA A 502 -1.36 -3.83 -17.71
CA ALA A 502 -0.71 -2.53 -17.65
C ALA A 502 -0.91 -1.72 -18.93
N ALA A 503 -0.86 -2.36 -20.11
CA ALA A 503 -1.13 -1.70 -21.39
C ALA A 503 -2.62 -1.32 -21.51
N ASP A 504 -3.52 -2.24 -21.12
CA ASP A 504 -4.97 -2.02 -21.14
C ASP A 504 -5.37 -0.79 -20.31
N ARG A 505 -4.81 -0.64 -19.10
CA ARG A 505 -5.04 0.57 -18.28
C ARG A 505 -4.24 1.78 -18.78
N GLY A 506 -3.12 1.56 -19.46
CA GLY A 506 -2.24 2.60 -19.99
C GLY A 506 -2.92 3.55 -20.98
N ALA A 507 -3.93 3.06 -21.71
CA ALA A 507 -4.79 3.88 -22.56
C ALA A 507 -5.59 4.96 -21.79
N PHE A 508 -5.74 4.83 -20.48
CA PHE A 508 -6.45 5.78 -19.60
C PHE A 508 -5.51 6.45 -18.58
N ILE A 509 -4.19 6.36 -18.79
CA ILE A 509 -3.16 6.96 -17.92
C ILE A 509 -2.36 7.96 -18.74
N ASP A 510 -2.58 9.25 -18.50
CA ASP A 510 -1.93 10.33 -19.24
C ASP A 510 -0.45 10.51 -18.87
N GLN A 511 -0.05 10.10 -17.66
CA GLN A 511 1.35 10.01 -17.25
C GLN A 511 1.92 8.61 -17.49
N SER A 512 2.32 7.88 -16.45
CA SER A 512 2.78 6.49 -16.50
C SER A 512 2.39 5.77 -15.21
N GLN A 513 2.90 4.56 -15.01
CA GLN A 513 2.62 3.70 -13.86
C GLN A 513 3.88 2.96 -13.42
N SER A 514 4.06 2.77 -12.11
CA SER A 514 5.25 2.12 -11.54
C SER A 514 5.18 0.59 -11.61
N LEU A 515 5.39 0.04 -12.81
CA LEU A 515 5.20 -1.39 -13.10
C LEU A 515 6.38 -2.26 -12.64
N ASN A 516 6.24 -2.95 -11.51
CA ASN A 516 7.20 -3.99 -11.10
C ASN A 516 7.01 -5.30 -11.88
N ILE A 517 8.13 -5.91 -12.29
CA ILE A 517 8.15 -7.20 -12.97
C ILE A 517 8.79 -8.23 -12.04
N HIS A 518 8.16 -9.39 -11.93
CA HIS A 518 8.59 -10.46 -11.03
C HIS A 518 8.97 -11.70 -11.82
N MET A 519 10.21 -12.16 -11.69
CA MET A 519 10.72 -13.29 -12.47
C MET A 519 11.41 -14.32 -11.58
N LYS A 520 10.87 -15.55 -11.58
CA LYS A 520 11.58 -16.73 -11.09
C LYS A 520 12.62 -17.15 -12.13
N ASP A 521 13.84 -17.41 -11.66
CA ASP A 521 14.98 -17.86 -12.47
C ASP A 521 15.14 -17.01 -13.74
N PRO A 522 15.56 -15.75 -13.58
CA PRO A 522 15.72 -14.83 -14.69
C PRO A 522 16.79 -15.33 -15.65
N THR A 523 16.47 -15.32 -16.94
CA THR A 523 17.41 -15.55 -18.03
C THR A 523 17.39 -14.35 -18.96
N MET A 524 18.48 -14.07 -19.66
CA MET A 524 18.53 -12.95 -20.61
C MET A 524 17.41 -13.04 -21.64
N GLY A 525 17.13 -14.24 -22.17
CA GLY A 525 16.00 -14.45 -23.09
C GLY A 525 14.64 -14.05 -22.49
N LYS A 526 14.33 -14.44 -21.24
CA LYS A 526 13.08 -14.05 -20.58
C LYS A 526 13.01 -12.54 -20.36
N ILE A 527 14.09 -11.92 -19.87
CA ILE A 527 14.16 -10.48 -19.62
C ILE A 527 13.98 -9.70 -20.93
N THR A 528 14.71 -10.06 -21.98
CA THR A 528 14.59 -9.45 -23.31
C THR A 528 13.17 -9.60 -23.85
N SER A 529 12.58 -10.79 -23.81
CA SER A 529 11.21 -11.02 -24.30
C SER A 529 10.17 -10.16 -23.56
N MET A 530 10.34 -9.97 -22.25
CA MET A 530 9.45 -9.15 -21.43
C MET A 530 9.56 -7.66 -21.81
N HIS A 531 10.78 -7.13 -21.95
CA HIS A 531 10.98 -5.75 -22.38
C HIS A 531 10.39 -5.49 -23.76
N PHE A 532 10.65 -6.37 -24.74
CA PHE A 532 10.09 -6.24 -26.08
C PHE A 532 8.56 -6.38 -26.08
N ALA A 533 7.98 -7.22 -25.22
CA ALA A 533 6.53 -7.32 -25.09
C ALA A 533 5.92 -6.00 -24.56
N GLY A 534 6.49 -5.43 -23.50
CA GLY A 534 6.04 -4.14 -22.96
C GLY A 534 6.19 -3.00 -23.97
N TRP A 535 7.32 -2.93 -24.65
CA TRP A 535 7.59 -1.93 -25.70
C TRP A 535 6.62 -2.03 -26.88
N LYS A 536 6.39 -3.25 -27.41
CA LYS A 536 5.44 -3.48 -28.51
C LYS A 536 4.00 -3.14 -28.15
N LEU A 537 3.64 -3.26 -26.88
CA LEU A 537 2.32 -2.88 -26.36
C LEU A 537 2.20 -1.38 -26.07
N GLY A 538 3.25 -0.58 -26.27
CA GLY A 538 3.24 0.87 -26.10
C GLY A 538 3.45 1.35 -24.66
N LEU A 539 3.89 0.49 -23.74
CA LEU A 539 4.12 0.90 -22.34
C LEU A 539 5.16 2.03 -22.25
N LYS A 540 4.76 3.13 -21.60
CA LYS A 540 5.64 4.28 -21.30
C LYS A 540 6.74 3.92 -20.29
N THR A 541 6.39 3.16 -19.25
CA THR A 541 7.35 2.54 -18.32
C THR A 541 7.26 1.03 -18.46
N GLY A 542 8.22 0.43 -19.17
CA GLY A 542 8.26 -1.01 -19.39
C GLY A 542 8.59 -1.82 -18.13
N MET A 543 9.34 -1.23 -17.19
CA MET A 543 9.70 -1.85 -15.92
C MET A 543 10.13 -0.78 -14.91
N TYR A 544 9.68 -0.91 -13.66
CA TYR A 544 10.15 -0.12 -12.52
C TYR A 544 11.26 -0.87 -11.78
N TYR A 545 10.91 -1.89 -10.98
CA TYR A 545 11.88 -2.88 -10.48
C TYR A 545 11.73 -4.22 -11.18
N LEU A 546 12.86 -4.88 -11.40
CA LEU A 546 12.93 -6.32 -11.59
C LEU A 546 13.09 -6.98 -10.22
N ARG A 547 12.08 -7.75 -9.80
CA ARG A 547 12.13 -8.57 -8.59
C ARG A 547 12.45 -9.99 -9.00
N THR A 548 13.50 -10.56 -8.42
CA THR A 548 13.94 -11.92 -8.72
C THR A 548 13.78 -12.81 -7.49
N GLN A 549 13.49 -14.08 -7.73
CA GLN A 549 13.54 -15.11 -6.71
C GLN A 549 14.38 -16.26 -7.27
N ALA A 550 15.46 -16.62 -6.57
CA ALA A 550 16.29 -17.77 -6.93
C ALA A 550 15.52 -19.08 -6.67
N ALA A 551 15.64 -20.07 -7.56
CA ALA A 551 15.03 -21.40 -7.38
C ALA A 551 15.40 -22.08 -6.05
N ALA A 552 16.64 -21.89 -5.57
CA ALA A 552 17.09 -22.43 -4.30
C ALA A 552 16.77 -21.43 -3.17
N ALA A 553 15.58 -21.52 -2.59
CA ALA A 553 15.35 -20.92 -1.28
C ALA A 553 16.22 -21.68 -0.24
N PRO A 554 16.91 -20.99 0.68
CA PRO A 554 17.60 -21.65 1.78
C PRO A 554 16.66 -22.62 2.49
N ILE A 555 17.18 -23.77 2.94
CA ILE A 555 16.41 -24.72 3.76
C ILE A 555 15.83 -23.93 4.94
N GLN A 556 14.51 -23.83 5.02
CA GLN A 556 13.84 -23.14 6.11
C GLN A 556 14.03 -23.96 7.40
N PHE A 557 14.91 -23.50 8.29
CA PHE A 557 15.20 -24.15 9.58
C PHE A 557 14.04 -24.11 10.57
N THR A 558 12.99 -23.34 10.28
CA THR A 558 11.86 -23.08 11.18
C THR A 558 10.72 -24.10 11.05
N VAL A 559 10.75 -24.99 10.06
CA VAL A 559 9.68 -25.96 9.82
C VAL A 559 10.16 -27.37 10.09
N ASP A 560 9.46 -28.07 11.00
CA ASP A 560 9.68 -29.49 11.23
C ASP A 560 9.27 -30.30 9.98
N LYS A 561 10.27 -30.83 9.27
CA LYS A 561 10.09 -31.59 8.05
C LYS A 561 9.38 -32.93 8.27
N GLU A 562 9.47 -33.51 9.46
CA GLU A 562 8.75 -34.75 9.80
C GLU A 562 7.25 -34.47 9.95
N ALA A 563 6.89 -33.36 10.61
CA ALA A 563 5.50 -32.93 10.76
C ALA A 563 4.80 -32.64 9.41
N LEU A 564 5.55 -32.22 8.38
CA LEU A 564 5.00 -32.00 7.02
C LEU A 564 4.64 -33.29 6.28
N LYS A 565 5.25 -34.44 6.63
CA LYS A 565 4.99 -35.75 6.01
C LYS A 565 3.66 -36.36 6.47
N VAL A 566 3.12 -35.93 7.61
CA VAL A 566 1.82 -36.38 8.11
C VAL A 566 0.73 -35.85 7.18
N ALA A 567 0.08 -36.73 6.41
CA ALA A 567 -1.00 -36.35 5.51
C ALA A 567 -2.09 -35.61 6.29
N ASP A 568 -2.38 -34.37 5.88
CA ASP A 568 -3.46 -33.60 6.49
C ASP A 568 -4.79 -34.21 6.02
N THR A 569 -5.60 -34.72 6.94
CA THR A 569 -6.86 -35.42 6.62
C THR A 569 -8.05 -34.46 6.52
N ASN A 570 -7.84 -33.16 6.74
CA ASN A 570 -8.89 -32.16 6.65
C ASN A 570 -9.40 -32.04 5.20
N VAL A 571 -10.65 -32.46 4.99
CA VAL A 571 -11.38 -32.27 3.74
C VAL A 571 -12.16 -30.96 3.85
N GLY A 572 -11.87 -30.01 2.97
CA GLY A 572 -12.55 -28.72 2.97
C GLY A 572 -14.04 -28.90 2.73
N LYS A 573 -14.89 -28.23 3.52
CA LYS A 573 -16.33 -28.25 3.30
C LYS A 573 -16.64 -27.65 1.92
N GLU A 574 -17.39 -28.36 1.09
CA GLU A 574 -17.90 -27.81 -0.19
C GLU A 574 -18.73 -26.56 0.10
N ARG A 575 -18.35 -25.44 -0.51
CA ARG A 575 -19.10 -24.20 -0.46
C ARG A 575 -19.38 -23.77 -1.88
N SER A 576 -20.63 -23.41 -2.20
CA SER A 576 -20.85 -22.53 -3.35
C SER A 576 -20.13 -21.22 -3.05
N LEU A 577 -19.50 -20.58 -4.03
CA LEU A 577 -18.88 -19.26 -3.91
C LEU A 577 -19.93 -18.21 -3.44
N LYS A 578 -20.26 -18.20 -2.15
CA LYS A 578 -21.25 -17.28 -1.57
C LYS A 578 -20.59 -15.92 -1.36
N LYS A 579 -21.43 -14.90 -1.53
CA LYS A 579 -21.15 -13.46 -1.36
C LYS A 579 -20.36 -13.18 -0.07
N ARG A 580 -19.36 -12.29 -0.16
CA ARG A 580 -18.37 -12.05 0.89
C ARG A 580 -18.79 -10.86 1.76
N SER A 581 -18.72 -11.00 3.08
CA SER A 581 -18.81 -9.85 4.00
C SER A 581 -17.58 -8.95 3.83
N PRO A 582 -17.73 -7.62 3.96
CA PRO A 582 -16.59 -6.69 3.86
C PRO A 582 -15.48 -7.07 4.83
N MET A 583 -14.23 -6.85 4.42
CA MET A 583 -13.14 -6.82 5.39
C MET A 583 -13.48 -5.77 6.46
N PRO A 584 -13.23 -6.01 7.75
CA PRO A 584 -13.68 -5.08 8.80
C PRO A 584 -13.10 -3.66 8.66
N SER A 585 -11.99 -3.50 7.92
CA SER A 585 -11.44 -2.18 7.54
C SER A 585 -12.35 -1.34 6.63
N TYR A 586 -13.30 -1.96 5.95
CA TYR A 586 -14.26 -1.38 5.00
C TYR A 586 -15.71 -1.54 5.43
N ASN A 587 -15.96 -2.06 6.63
CA ASN A 587 -17.32 -2.25 7.10
C ASN A 587 -17.93 -0.89 7.47
N SER A 588 -18.79 -0.36 6.61
CA SER A 588 -19.53 0.89 6.79
C SER A 588 -20.85 0.72 7.55
N SER A 589 -21.07 -0.44 8.20
CA SER A 589 -22.27 -0.65 9.02
C SER A 589 -22.33 0.37 10.16
N ALA A 590 -23.47 1.07 10.23
CA ALA A 590 -23.80 2.09 11.22
C ALA A 590 -23.43 1.66 12.65
N ALA A 591 -22.89 2.61 13.41
CA ALA A 591 -22.42 2.50 14.78
C ALA A 591 -23.25 1.53 15.63
N ALA A 592 -22.66 0.39 16.01
CA ALA A 592 -23.09 -0.31 17.20
C ALA A 592 -22.67 0.55 18.40
N VAL A 593 -23.59 1.41 18.86
CA VAL A 593 -23.39 2.33 19.98
C VAL A 593 -22.81 1.58 21.19
N PRO A 594 -21.58 1.88 21.63
CA PRO A 594 -21.07 1.36 22.89
C PRO A 594 -21.82 2.05 24.04
N ARG A 595 -22.45 1.27 24.93
CA ARG A 595 -23.11 1.82 26.12
C ARG A 595 -22.07 2.58 26.98
N PRO A 596 -22.41 3.78 27.49
CA PRO A 596 -21.49 4.61 28.27
C PRO A 596 -21.06 3.94 29.58
N MET A 597 -19.84 4.26 30.01
CA MET A 597 -19.08 3.56 31.06
C MET A 597 -19.55 3.84 32.51
N PHE A 598 -20.76 4.37 32.73
CA PHE A 598 -21.29 4.64 34.08
C PHE A 598 -22.81 4.44 34.13
N GLN A 599 -23.25 3.29 34.62
CA GLN A 599 -24.50 3.17 35.37
C GLN A 599 -24.45 1.92 36.25
N SER A 600 -24.59 2.15 37.56
CA SER A 600 -24.77 1.14 38.59
C SER A 600 -26.09 0.39 38.38
N LYS A 601 -26.04 -0.93 38.58
CA LYS A 601 -27.21 -1.82 38.60
C LYS A 601 -28.20 -1.37 39.67
N ASP A 602 -29.48 -1.28 39.31
CA ASP A 602 -30.59 -1.66 40.17
C ASP A 602 -31.40 -2.76 39.47
N GLY A 603 -31.80 -3.76 40.25
CA GLY A 603 -32.37 -5.01 39.76
C GLY A 603 -33.90 -4.99 39.64
N SER A 604 -34.40 -5.89 38.79
CA SER A 604 -35.69 -6.57 38.96
C SER A 604 -35.72 -7.79 38.05
N ALA A 605 -36.09 -8.93 38.62
CA ALA A 605 -36.28 -10.22 37.96
C ALA A 605 -37.50 -10.19 37.03
N ASP A 606 -37.49 -11.01 35.97
CA ASP A 606 -38.55 -12.01 35.83
C ASP A 606 -38.23 -13.16 34.87
N SER A 607 -38.91 -14.26 35.14
CA SER A 607 -38.70 -15.65 34.70
C SER A 607 -39.36 -16.01 33.37
N ASN A 608 -38.76 -16.93 32.58
CA ASN A 608 -39.41 -18.21 32.22
C ASN A 608 -38.57 -19.12 31.31
N SER A 609 -38.67 -20.42 31.63
CA SER A 609 -38.02 -21.59 31.04
C SER A 609 -38.55 -22.01 29.66
N ARG A 610 -37.74 -22.73 28.86
CA ARG A 610 -37.95 -24.17 28.54
C ARG A 610 -36.89 -24.74 27.59
N ASN A 611 -36.44 -25.94 27.93
CA ASN A 611 -35.52 -26.84 27.22
C ASN A 611 -36.17 -27.51 25.98
N GLY A 612 -35.33 -27.99 25.05
CA GLY A 612 -35.70 -29.06 24.11
C GLY A 612 -34.69 -29.32 22.99
N VAL A 613 -33.85 -30.35 23.14
CA VAL A 613 -32.93 -30.90 22.13
C VAL A 613 -33.65 -31.97 21.29
N PRO A 614 -33.32 -32.13 19.99
CA PRO A 614 -33.32 -33.50 19.43
C PRO A 614 -32.20 -33.79 18.41
N THR A 615 -31.72 -35.04 18.42
CA THR A 615 -30.98 -35.78 17.36
C THR A 615 -31.49 -37.25 17.36
N PRO A 616 -31.11 -38.12 16.41
CA PRO A 616 -31.57 -38.20 15.02
C PRO A 616 -32.10 -39.62 14.67
N SER A 617 -32.66 -39.85 13.47
CA SER A 617 -32.91 -41.22 12.97
C SER A 617 -32.44 -41.44 11.53
N THR A 618 -32.03 -42.68 11.31
CA THR A 618 -31.30 -43.27 10.20
C THR A 618 -32.16 -43.73 9.00
N THR A 619 -31.50 -43.76 7.85
CA THR A 619 -31.66 -44.37 6.52
C THR A 619 -32.60 -45.58 6.29
N PRO A 620 -33.04 -45.76 5.03
CA PRO A 620 -33.15 -47.09 4.38
C PRO A 620 -32.33 -47.21 3.05
N PRO A 621 -32.06 -48.44 2.53
CA PRO A 621 -31.10 -48.73 1.44
C PRO A 621 -31.81 -49.20 0.12
N PRO A 622 -31.14 -49.87 -0.86
CA PRO A 622 -30.87 -49.33 -2.21
C PRO A 622 -31.57 -50.08 -3.37
N ALA A 623 -31.49 -49.56 -4.60
CA ALA A 623 -31.89 -50.27 -5.83
C ALA A 623 -30.84 -50.14 -6.96
N ALA A 624 -30.66 -51.24 -7.71
CA ALA A 624 -29.57 -51.57 -8.62
C ALA A 624 -29.78 -51.10 -10.09
N VAL A 625 -28.74 -50.56 -10.73
CA VAL A 625 -27.89 -51.10 -11.85
C VAL A 625 -28.57 -51.38 -13.20
N THR A 626 -28.08 -50.68 -14.24
CA THR A 626 -27.93 -51.20 -15.62
C THR A 626 -26.60 -50.73 -16.23
N SER A 627 -25.78 -51.73 -16.60
CA SER A 627 -24.58 -51.83 -17.47
C SER A 627 -24.82 -51.34 -18.91
N LEU A 628 -23.88 -51.00 -19.83
CA LEU A 628 -22.42 -51.05 -20.11
C LEU A 628 -22.24 -50.28 -21.49
N PRO A 629 -21.05 -50.12 -22.17
CA PRO A 629 -19.75 -50.76 -21.99
C PRO A 629 -18.50 -49.86 -22.02
N VAL A 630 -17.39 -50.51 -21.63
CA VAL A 630 -15.99 -50.05 -21.55
C VAL A 630 -15.26 -50.27 -22.88
N ALA A 631 -14.36 -49.36 -23.26
CA ALA A 631 -13.28 -49.61 -24.21
C ALA A 631 -11.94 -49.15 -23.59
N SER A 632 -10.91 -50.00 -23.69
CA SER A 632 -9.57 -49.83 -23.10
C SER A 632 -8.57 -49.15 -24.08
N PRO A 633 -7.28 -48.92 -23.72
CA PRO A 633 -6.63 -47.62 -23.77
C PRO A 633 -5.74 -47.41 -25.01
N ALA A 634 -5.79 -46.22 -25.62
CA ALA A 634 -4.86 -45.82 -26.66
C ALA A 634 -3.66 -45.04 -26.08
N LYS A 635 -2.46 -45.40 -26.56
CA LYS A 635 -1.14 -44.83 -26.23
C LYS A 635 -1.08 -43.30 -26.44
N PRO A 636 -0.21 -42.58 -25.71
CA PRO A 636 -0.06 -41.13 -25.86
C PRO A 636 0.52 -40.79 -27.23
N ALA A 637 -0.18 -39.94 -27.98
CA ALA A 637 0.30 -39.35 -29.22
C ALA A 637 1.36 -38.29 -28.92
N THR A 638 2.56 -38.51 -29.46
CA THR A 638 3.62 -37.52 -29.64
C THR A 638 3.09 -36.30 -30.39
N MET A 639 3.11 -35.12 -29.78
CA MET A 639 2.92 -33.87 -30.51
C MET A 639 4.13 -33.65 -31.43
N LYS A 640 3.86 -33.60 -32.74
CA LYS A 640 4.76 -33.05 -33.73
C LYS A 640 4.74 -31.52 -33.58
N ALA A 641 5.92 -30.93 -33.36
CA ALA A 641 6.17 -29.57 -33.77
C ALA A 641 6.13 -29.50 -35.31
N ASP A 642 5.88 -28.30 -35.85
CA ASP A 642 5.91 -27.89 -37.26
C ASP A 642 4.53 -27.66 -37.90
N VAL A 643 4.15 -26.38 -37.95
CA VAL A 643 3.59 -25.71 -39.14
C VAL A 643 4.22 -24.31 -39.23
N ASP A 644 4.68 -23.98 -40.45
CA ASP A 644 5.60 -22.92 -40.89
C ASP A 644 5.43 -21.49 -40.33
N GLU A 645 6.53 -20.94 -39.80
CA GLU A 645 6.78 -19.49 -39.75
C GLU A 645 7.35 -19.03 -41.10
N GLY A 646 6.72 -18.01 -41.70
CA GLY A 646 7.27 -17.31 -42.86
C GLY A 646 8.60 -16.62 -42.52
N ASP A 647 9.50 -16.62 -43.51
CA ASP A 647 10.89 -16.18 -43.43
C ASP A 647 11.12 -14.88 -42.63
N SER A 648 11.97 -14.99 -41.60
CA SER A 648 12.62 -13.84 -40.97
C SER A 648 13.61 -13.17 -41.94
N PRO A 649 13.77 -11.83 -41.93
CA PRO A 649 14.73 -11.16 -42.81
C PRO A 649 16.16 -11.62 -42.55
N LYS A 650 16.87 -12.02 -43.61
CA LYS A 650 18.28 -12.42 -43.57
C LYS A 650 19.14 -11.23 -43.13
N VAL A 651 19.89 -11.42 -42.05
CA VAL A 651 20.95 -10.52 -41.61
C VAL A 651 22.09 -10.60 -42.63
N LEU A 652 22.40 -9.48 -43.28
CA LEU A 652 23.54 -9.34 -44.19
C LEU A 652 24.83 -9.15 -43.37
N PRO A 653 25.90 -9.92 -43.61
CA PRO A 653 27.21 -9.65 -43.05
C PRO A 653 27.88 -8.51 -43.83
N MET A 654 28.33 -7.45 -43.15
CA MET A 654 29.21 -6.44 -43.74
C MET A 654 30.67 -6.88 -43.58
N GLU A 655 31.35 -7.05 -44.71
CA GLU A 655 32.81 -7.23 -44.81
C GLU A 655 33.57 -5.88 -44.77
N PRO A 656 34.87 -5.88 -44.43
CA PRO A 656 35.67 -4.66 -44.18
C PRO A 656 36.56 -4.25 -45.37
N ALA A 657 36.70 -2.95 -45.62
CA ALA A 657 37.78 -2.28 -46.39
C ALA A 657 37.63 -0.75 -46.19
N ASP A 658 38.64 0.14 -46.11
CA ASP A 658 40.10 0.02 -46.14
C ASP A 658 40.71 1.34 -45.55
N LYS A 659 41.98 1.27 -45.16
CA LYS A 659 42.79 2.32 -44.48
C LYS A 659 43.26 3.45 -45.42
N ILE A 660 43.64 4.63 -44.89
CA ILE A 660 45.00 5.27 -44.84
C ILE A 660 44.79 6.83 -44.73
N LYS A 661 45.51 7.72 -44.00
CA LYS A 661 46.96 7.96 -43.74
C LYS A 661 47.16 8.94 -42.56
N ILE A 662 48.32 8.91 -41.90
CA ILE A 662 49.28 10.04 -41.70
C ILE A 662 50.57 9.47 -41.03
N GLU A 663 51.72 9.70 -41.68
CA GLU A 663 53.11 9.59 -41.20
C GLU A 663 53.55 10.99 -40.64
N GLU A 664 54.58 11.26 -39.82
CA GLU A 664 55.89 10.65 -39.59
C GLU A 664 56.66 11.36 -38.43
N LEU A 665 57.82 10.79 -38.01
CA LEU A 665 59.00 11.33 -37.27
C LEU A 665 58.98 11.17 -35.72
N SER A 666 60.01 10.64 -35.03
CA SER A 666 61.36 10.14 -35.36
C SER A 666 61.94 9.37 -34.14
N GLN A 667 62.79 8.36 -34.37
CA GLN A 667 63.55 7.62 -33.34
C GLN A 667 64.91 8.26 -33.00
N GLY A 668 65.40 8.03 -31.77
CA GLY A 668 66.79 8.24 -31.35
C GLY A 668 67.24 7.22 -30.29
N GLU A 669 68.40 6.60 -30.52
CA GLU A 669 69.11 5.53 -29.77
C GLU A 669 69.56 5.96 -28.33
N LYS A 670 70.06 5.16 -27.34
CA LYS A 670 71.02 4.03 -27.32
C LYS A 670 71.27 3.50 -25.87
N THR A 671 71.32 2.17 -25.69
CA THR A 671 72.21 1.31 -24.82
C THR A 671 72.20 1.30 -23.25
N PRO A 672 72.65 0.17 -22.61
CA PRO A 672 72.19 -0.37 -21.31
C PRO A 672 73.23 -0.31 -20.16
N ASP A 673 72.81 -0.54 -18.90
CA ASP A 673 73.49 -1.40 -17.90
C ASP A 673 72.91 -1.33 -16.47
N ALA A 674 73.16 -2.43 -15.73
CA ALA A 674 73.20 -2.62 -14.27
C ALA A 674 71.96 -3.20 -13.54
N GLU A 675 72.12 -4.46 -13.14
CA GLU A 675 71.34 -5.23 -12.17
C GLU A 675 71.34 -4.58 -10.77
N ASP A 676 70.19 -4.58 -10.09
CA ASP A 676 70.14 -4.95 -8.66
C ASP A 676 68.71 -5.27 -8.18
N LYS A 677 68.53 -6.53 -7.75
CA LYS A 677 67.75 -7.05 -6.61
C LYS A 677 66.21 -6.96 -6.58
N ASP A 678 65.65 -8.16 -6.41
CA ASP A 678 64.36 -8.45 -5.79
C ASP A 678 64.16 -7.68 -4.47
N GLU A 679 63.16 -6.80 -4.44
CA GLU A 679 62.17 -6.57 -3.37
C GLU A 679 61.22 -5.45 -3.87
N ASP A 680 59.94 -5.51 -3.50
CA ASP A 680 58.88 -4.52 -3.79
C ASP A 680 58.17 -4.50 -5.17
N SER A 681 57.54 -5.62 -5.56
CA SER A 681 56.41 -5.61 -6.53
C SER A 681 55.07 -6.06 -5.92
N LYS A 682 54.78 -5.61 -4.70
CA LYS A 682 53.44 -5.74 -4.08
C LYS A 682 52.88 -4.39 -3.67
N GLU A 683 52.86 -3.41 -4.57
CA GLU A 683 52.05 -2.22 -4.36
C GLU A 683 51.71 -1.58 -5.71
N ARG A 684 50.52 -1.92 -6.24
CA ARG A 684 49.56 -1.03 -6.91
C ARG A 684 48.61 -1.83 -7.79
N GLU A 685 47.50 -2.23 -7.19
CA GLU A 685 46.19 -2.30 -7.84
C GLU A 685 45.14 -2.25 -6.71
N ASN A 686 44.69 -1.04 -6.39
CA ASN A 686 43.65 -0.83 -5.39
C ASN A 686 42.28 -1.15 -6.00
N ASP A 687 41.80 -2.37 -5.75
CA ASP A 687 40.41 -2.74 -5.92
C ASP A 687 39.57 -2.12 -4.78
N ILE A 688 38.90 -1.02 -5.10
CA ILE A 688 38.02 -0.25 -4.22
C ILE A 688 36.74 -0.99 -3.79
N TYR A 689 36.53 -2.25 -4.22
CA TYR A 689 35.33 -3.03 -3.90
C TYR A 689 35.58 -4.27 -3.01
N SER A 690 36.79 -4.45 -2.47
CA SER A 690 37.00 -5.53 -1.50
C SER A 690 36.26 -5.26 -0.18
N GLU A 691 35.60 -6.29 0.37
CA GLU A 691 34.75 -6.25 1.56
C GLU A 691 35.45 -5.76 2.86
N ALA A 692 36.76 -5.51 2.82
CA ALA A 692 37.54 -4.96 3.93
C ALA A 692 37.43 -3.42 4.09
N VAL A 693 36.83 -2.69 3.15
CA VAL A 693 36.89 -1.21 3.11
C VAL A 693 35.65 -0.50 3.72
N LEU A 694 34.63 -1.21 4.21
CA LEU A 694 33.39 -0.58 4.70
C LEU A 694 32.95 -1.06 6.08
N ALA A 695 33.49 -0.44 7.14
CA ALA A 695 32.84 -0.37 8.44
C ALA A 695 33.29 0.88 9.22
N CYS A 696 32.45 1.92 9.27
CA CYS A 696 32.61 3.06 10.18
C CYS A 696 31.45 3.05 11.19
N SER A 697 31.79 3.03 12.48
CA SER A 697 30.86 3.16 13.61
C SER A 697 31.28 4.38 14.43
N ILE A 698 30.30 5.17 14.89
CA ILE A 698 30.49 6.35 15.75
C ILE A 698 31.25 5.98 17.05
N GLU A 699 31.22 4.71 17.47
CA GLU A 699 31.86 4.22 18.68
C GLU A 699 33.31 3.78 18.49
N ASN A 700 33.85 3.72 17.26
CA ASN A 700 35.24 3.31 17.02
C ASN A 700 35.91 4.00 15.80
N PRO A 701 36.16 5.33 15.89
CA PRO A 701 36.67 6.13 14.78
C PRO A 701 38.10 5.78 14.32
N GLU A 702 38.87 5.07 15.15
CA GLU A 702 40.28 4.68 14.89
C GLU A 702 40.39 3.50 13.89
N SER A 703 39.28 2.86 13.56
CA SER A 703 39.25 1.70 12.66
C SER A 703 39.22 2.06 11.16
N CYS A 704 39.14 3.34 10.82
CA CYS A 704 39.03 3.83 9.45
C CYS A 704 40.28 4.61 9.04
N VAL A 705 41.05 4.06 8.09
CA VAL A 705 42.27 4.68 7.53
C VAL A 705 41.99 6.04 6.87
N MET A 706 40.76 6.29 6.41
CA MET A 706 40.35 7.57 5.82
C MET A 706 40.00 8.66 6.84
N CYS A 707 39.81 8.31 8.11
CA CYS A 707 39.42 9.26 9.18
C CYS A 707 40.55 9.57 10.17
N SER A 708 41.64 8.80 10.15
CA SER A 708 42.80 8.94 11.04
C SER A 708 43.99 9.67 10.40
N GLY A 709 43.77 10.35 9.26
CA GLY A 709 44.79 11.12 8.53
C GLY A 709 44.62 12.62 8.69
#